data_AF-A0A839F433-F1
#
_entry.id   AF-A0A839F433-F1
#
_cell.length_a   1.000
_cell.length_b   1.000
_cell.length_c   1.000
_cell.angle_alpha   90.00
_cell.angle_beta   90.00
_cell.angle_gamma   90.00
#
_symmetry.space_group_name_H-M   'P 1'
#
loop_
_entity.id
_entity.type
_entity.pdbx_description
1 polymer ?
#
loop_
_entity_poly.entity_id
_entity_poly.type
_entity_poly.pdbx_seq_one_letter_code
_entity_poly.pdbx_strand_id
1 'polypeptide(L)'
;MARTLATLLLLLLPLSATAATCTWNTPSGNWSVASNWSGCADSAGPSTRAPGSGDIAVLANGTADLDVSPTVAEFELGNNGLLSVVGGTKTFDVTSKLRFAGGHATTVLGTNQLLLHLHADASGSLLAPTTLENAVFFENSGTLTLGSTSGVALTLLVASEVRNMPGATITIAGGNSRLYLDGSSQLVNNAGATLTIGGNTTLGRATPAFNGAIVQNLGTMVVNGPGTLDMPLGGNFSALQQYGDLAVHNATIVCSQTATDKCSFRDANGQPAPAITRLDNAVLDLGGAAVTYSLGDVSTLAGTGTVQGSIIARGRIAPGALAGAPYGTLVVSGGVTVQETGILDFDLGGSASGSYDRIQAGGAVSAGFPTLYDGQGRLVIRLAGGYAPALGAVVPVMTYASVAAGASFYRVDANYVLDYAARFAPTALEVFPAPRITIGDASVVEGATGTTPMGFAIRLSQATTQAVTVEVRNRDGTAVTGVSPSGDYLFPADYVFTFAPGEVLKTQVYPVNGDGVVEGDESFAVDVYRNKVANAAIGNGIPGSPTATGTILSDELAPGTRFVLVGKDNGTSGRKIRRYTTSGTYIDDWDDRMTNAFGHIVTGMCFAPNGDVLATRFAWPGPVLYSRFGAVLDEDFTRHPLGNATYANHESCVFDRLGNVYIGQAGASSSPDDQVPVLKFDRYGTRLDTFVLPTGPRGTDWVDLAGDQCTLYYTSEDTDVRRYNTCTHSVLPPFASGLTPPYCYALRIRPNREVMVACQEAVHRLSAQGVNLQTYTRTSIGETDPTGLFAMNLDPDGTSFWTAGASSGNVYHVDISSGAVIASFNSGQGGVAGLAVYDELHDDVIFSDGFDPPPTLLPIVAKREPLPEVDCEGELRFWPEVRDMPPFVPAWMSLVVVRGEAGCED
;
A
#
# COMPACT_ATOMS: atom_id res chain seq x y z
N MET A 1 -16.73 -75.91 -39.71
CA MET A 1 -18.13 -76.26 -39.42
C MET A 1 -18.79 -75.19 -38.55
N ALA A 2 -19.70 -74.40 -39.15
CA ALA A 2 -21.04 -74.03 -38.65
C ALA A 2 -21.20 -73.37 -37.25
N ARG A 3 -22.08 -72.41 -36.97
CA ARG A 3 -22.93 -71.43 -37.68
C ARG A 3 -23.60 -70.61 -36.55
N THR A 4 -23.75 -69.29 -36.73
CA THR A 4 -24.85 -68.40 -36.24
C THR A 4 -25.25 -68.34 -34.76
N LEU A 5 -25.14 -67.15 -34.13
CA LEU A 5 -26.30 -66.26 -33.90
C LEU A 5 -25.82 -64.84 -33.52
N ALA A 6 -26.33 -63.83 -34.23
CA ALA A 6 -26.16 -62.42 -33.94
C ALA A 6 -27.38 -61.92 -33.14
N THR A 7 -27.13 -61.13 -32.09
CA THR A 7 -28.15 -60.29 -31.46
C THR A 7 -27.56 -58.89 -31.30
N LEU A 8 -27.98 -58.00 -32.21
CA LEU A 8 -27.69 -56.58 -32.22
C LEU A 8 -28.73 -55.90 -31.31
N LEU A 9 -28.33 -55.48 -30.10
CA LEU A 9 -29.13 -54.56 -29.29
C LEU A 9 -28.55 -53.15 -29.51
N LEU A 10 -29.15 -52.45 -30.49
CA LEU A 10 -28.94 -51.03 -30.73
C LEU A 10 -29.35 -50.26 -29.46
N LEU A 11 -28.40 -49.55 -28.83
CA LEU A 11 -28.72 -48.46 -27.92
C LEU A 11 -29.52 -47.42 -28.71
N LEU A 12 -30.79 -47.22 -28.35
CA LEU A 12 -31.55 -46.02 -28.73
C LEU A 12 -30.90 -44.82 -28.05
N LEU A 13 -29.99 -44.16 -28.77
CA LEU A 13 -29.70 -42.74 -28.54
C LEU A 13 -31.01 -41.97 -28.76
N PRO A 14 -31.46 -41.11 -27.84
CA PRO A 14 -32.56 -40.22 -28.15
C PRO A 14 -32.11 -39.35 -29.33
N LEU A 15 -32.86 -39.38 -30.42
CA LEU A 15 -32.74 -38.39 -31.49
C LEU A 15 -32.82 -37.01 -30.85
N SER A 16 -31.76 -36.23 -30.97
CA SER A 16 -31.78 -34.80 -30.70
C SER A 16 -32.93 -34.20 -31.52
N ALA A 17 -33.97 -33.73 -30.84
CA ALA A 17 -35.02 -32.95 -31.47
C ALA A 17 -34.34 -31.76 -32.16
N THR A 18 -34.51 -31.66 -33.48
CA THR A 18 -34.00 -30.51 -34.24
C THR A 18 -34.68 -29.26 -33.72
N ALA A 19 -33.90 -28.24 -33.35
CA ALA A 19 -34.38 -26.92 -32.95
C ALA A 19 -35.46 -26.43 -33.94
N ALA A 20 -36.67 -26.12 -33.45
CA ALA A 20 -37.73 -25.61 -34.30
C ALA A 20 -37.58 -24.10 -34.50
N THR A 21 -37.80 -23.60 -35.73
CA THR A 21 -37.87 -22.16 -35.99
C THR A 21 -39.31 -21.68 -35.83
N CYS A 22 -39.54 -20.97 -34.74
CA CYS A 22 -40.79 -20.38 -34.32
C CYS A 22 -40.90 -18.93 -34.82
N THR A 23 -41.79 -18.66 -35.78
CA THR A 23 -42.01 -17.30 -36.30
C THR A 23 -43.31 -16.72 -35.79
N TRP A 24 -43.25 -15.52 -35.21
CA TRP A 24 -44.42 -14.76 -34.77
C TRP A 24 -45.32 -14.39 -35.96
N ASN A 25 -46.62 -14.64 -35.85
CA ASN A 25 -47.56 -14.51 -36.98
C ASN A 25 -48.83 -13.71 -36.67
N THR A 26 -48.89 -13.00 -35.55
CA THR A 26 -50.03 -12.14 -35.16
C THR A 26 -49.63 -10.66 -35.08
N PRO A 27 -50.55 -9.71 -35.35
CA PRO A 27 -50.27 -8.29 -35.13
C PRO A 27 -49.93 -7.94 -33.67
N SER A 28 -50.61 -8.58 -32.70
CA SER A 28 -50.40 -8.37 -31.26
C SER A 28 -50.90 -9.59 -30.48
N GLY A 29 -50.24 -9.94 -29.37
CA GLY A 29 -50.73 -10.96 -28.45
C GLY A 29 -49.70 -11.43 -27.43
N ASN A 30 -50.14 -12.29 -26.51
CA ASN A 30 -49.30 -12.88 -25.47
C ASN A 30 -48.28 -13.89 -26.02
N TRP A 31 -47.06 -13.88 -25.49
CA TRP A 31 -45.98 -14.81 -25.84
C TRP A 31 -46.36 -16.28 -25.63
N SER A 32 -47.03 -16.59 -24.52
CA SER A 32 -47.37 -17.96 -24.12
C SER A 32 -48.40 -18.66 -25.02
N VAL A 33 -49.13 -17.90 -25.85
CA VAL A 33 -50.23 -18.43 -26.66
C VAL A 33 -49.70 -19.05 -27.94
N ALA A 34 -49.79 -20.39 -28.04
CA ALA A 34 -49.24 -21.17 -29.15
C ALA A 34 -49.74 -20.72 -30.55
N SER A 35 -51.00 -20.27 -30.67
CA SER A 35 -51.56 -19.81 -31.96
C SER A 35 -50.96 -18.52 -32.49
N ASN A 36 -50.21 -17.77 -31.66
CA ASN A 36 -49.48 -16.56 -32.06
C ASN A 36 -48.14 -16.86 -32.73
N TRP A 37 -47.76 -18.14 -32.79
CA TRP A 37 -46.54 -18.63 -33.40
C TRP A 37 -46.84 -19.56 -34.57
N SER A 38 -45.90 -19.65 -35.50
CA SER A 38 -45.86 -20.63 -36.59
C SER A 38 -44.54 -21.41 -36.58
N GLY A 39 -44.58 -22.71 -36.86
CA GLY A 39 -43.37 -23.53 -36.92
C GLY A 39 -42.88 -24.11 -35.58
N CYS A 40 -43.54 -23.83 -34.45
CA CYS A 40 -43.19 -24.39 -33.13
C CYS A 40 -43.80 -25.78 -32.87
N ALA A 41 -43.91 -26.61 -33.90
CA ALA A 41 -44.54 -27.92 -33.79
C ALA A 41 -43.49 -29.03 -33.90
N ASP A 42 -43.69 -30.13 -33.17
CA ASP A 42 -42.82 -31.32 -33.22
C ASP A 42 -42.96 -32.09 -34.56
N SER A 43 -43.87 -31.64 -35.44
CA SER A 43 -44.11 -32.14 -36.80
C SER A 43 -44.72 -31.02 -37.68
N ALA A 44 -44.73 -31.17 -39.00
CA ALA A 44 -45.27 -30.15 -39.91
C ALA A 44 -46.76 -29.86 -39.64
N GLY A 45 -47.09 -28.65 -39.17
CA GLY A 45 -48.45 -28.23 -38.82
C GLY A 45 -48.50 -26.88 -38.10
N PRO A 46 -49.69 -26.40 -37.68
CA PRO A 46 -49.83 -25.22 -36.83
C PRO A 46 -49.10 -25.44 -35.49
N SER A 47 -48.56 -24.37 -34.90
CA SER A 47 -47.82 -24.45 -33.64
C SER A 47 -48.69 -25.02 -32.53
N THR A 48 -48.15 -25.98 -31.79
CA THR A 48 -48.80 -26.61 -30.63
C THR A 48 -48.31 -26.03 -29.30
N ARG A 49 -47.20 -25.28 -29.31
CA ARG A 49 -46.59 -24.61 -28.15
C ARG A 49 -45.97 -23.25 -28.53
N ALA A 50 -45.59 -22.48 -27.53
CA ALA A 50 -44.67 -21.34 -27.67
C ALA A 50 -43.20 -21.83 -27.75
N PRO A 51 -42.25 -20.99 -28.20
CA PRO A 51 -40.83 -21.35 -28.28
C PRO A 51 -40.25 -21.74 -26.91
N GLY A 52 -39.48 -22.84 -26.87
CA GLY A 52 -38.76 -23.29 -25.68
C GLY A 52 -37.24 -23.18 -25.80
N SER A 53 -36.52 -23.71 -24.80
CA SER A 53 -35.06 -23.52 -24.63
C SER A 53 -34.19 -24.09 -25.75
N GLY A 54 -34.73 -24.96 -26.60
CA GLY A 54 -34.05 -25.50 -27.77
C GLY A 54 -34.46 -24.86 -29.10
N ASP A 55 -35.40 -23.91 -29.10
CA ASP A 55 -36.02 -23.36 -30.30
C ASP A 55 -35.43 -22.00 -30.72
N ILE A 56 -35.62 -21.63 -31.98
CA ILE A 56 -35.28 -20.31 -32.55
C ILE A 56 -36.56 -19.48 -32.61
N ALA A 57 -36.65 -18.39 -31.86
CA ALA A 57 -37.79 -17.48 -31.90
C ALA A 57 -37.51 -16.27 -32.82
N VAL A 58 -38.40 -16.02 -33.78
CA VAL A 58 -38.28 -14.92 -34.76
C VAL A 58 -39.50 -14.01 -34.67
N LEU A 59 -39.28 -12.78 -34.21
CA LEU A 59 -40.27 -11.71 -34.14
C LEU A 59 -39.93 -10.64 -35.19
N ALA A 60 -40.29 -10.90 -36.46
CA ALA A 60 -39.98 -9.99 -37.57
C ALA A 60 -40.88 -8.75 -37.60
N ASN A 61 -42.14 -8.89 -37.19
CA ASN A 61 -43.17 -7.85 -37.19
C ASN A 61 -44.24 -8.15 -36.12
N GLY A 62 -44.89 -7.13 -35.58
CA GLY A 62 -45.97 -7.25 -34.60
C GLY A 62 -45.48 -7.16 -33.16
N THR A 63 -46.43 -7.18 -32.22
CA THR A 63 -46.17 -7.01 -30.78
C THR A 63 -46.32 -8.33 -30.03
N ALA A 64 -45.24 -8.78 -29.40
CA ALA A 64 -45.27 -9.91 -28.47
C ALA A 64 -45.24 -9.40 -27.02
N ASP A 65 -46.33 -9.62 -26.30
CA ASP A 65 -46.45 -9.28 -24.88
C ASP A 65 -45.95 -10.46 -24.03
N LEU A 66 -44.85 -10.26 -23.31
CA LEU A 66 -44.29 -11.21 -22.37
C LEU A 66 -45.16 -11.31 -21.11
N ASP A 67 -46.06 -12.29 -21.14
CA ASP A 67 -46.87 -12.71 -19.99
C ASP A 67 -46.16 -13.78 -19.13
N VAL A 68 -45.07 -14.36 -19.63
CA VAL A 68 -44.21 -15.34 -18.99
C VAL A 68 -42.72 -14.95 -19.13
N SER A 69 -41.83 -15.61 -18.40
CA SER A 69 -40.37 -15.46 -18.55
C SER A 69 -39.82 -16.61 -19.41
N PRO A 70 -39.62 -16.41 -20.73
CA PRO A 70 -39.19 -17.49 -21.62
C PRO A 70 -37.67 -17.70 -21.62
N THR A 71 -37.28 -18.92 -21.97
CA THR A 71 -35.91 -19.26 -22.37
C THR A 71 -35.93 -19.82 -23.78
N VAL A 72 -35.08 -19.32 -24.67
CA VAL A 72 -34.95 -19.79 -26.06
C VAL A 72 -33.48 -20.02 -26.43
N ALA A 73 -33.24 -20.84 -27.46
CA ALA A 73 -31.88 -21.04 -27.96
C ALA A 73 -31.42 -19.80 -28.72
N GLU A 74 -32.18 -19.40 -29.73
CA GLU A 74 -31.90 -18.22 -30.53
C GLU A 74 -33.10 -17.27 -30.56
N PHE A 75 -32.85 -15.96 -30.57
CA PHE A 75 -33.90 -14.94 -30.71
C PHE A 75 -33.53 -13.88 -31.73
N GLU A 76 -34.43 -13.61 -32.68
CA GLU A 76 -34.35 -12.53 -33.65
C GLU A 76 -35.51 -11.55 -33.51
N LEU A 77 -35.20 -10.27 -33.30
CA LEU A 77 -36.16 -9.16 -33.31
C LEU A 77 -35.93 -8.29 -34.56
N GLY A 78 -36.87 -8.35 -35.51
CA GLY A 78 -36.82 -7.56 -36.74
C GLY A 78 -37.16 -6.08 -36.53
N ASN A 79 -36.90 -5.25 -37.54
CA ASN A 79 -37.14 -3.79 -37.52
C ASN A 79 -38.55 -3.36 -37.05
N ASN A 80 -39.58 -4.17 -37.32
CA ASN A 80 -40.97 -3.86 -36.98
C ASN A 80 -41.49 -4.71 -35.82
N GLY A 81 -40.61 -5.49 -35.17
CA GLY A 81 -40.96 -6.27 -34.00
C GLY A 81 -40.96 -5.40 -32.74
N LEU A 82 -41.96 -5.61 -31.89
CA LEU A 82 -42.06 -5.00 -30.56
C LEU A 82 -42.13 -6.10 -29.50
N LEU A 83 -41.14 -6.14 -28.62
CA LEU A 83 -41.17 -6.96 -27.41
C LEU A 83 -41.63 -6.10 -26.24
N SER A 84 -42.75 -6.46 -25.62
CA SER A 84 -43.40 -5.70 -24.55
C SER A 84 -43.55 -6.57 -23.30
N VAL A 85 -43.53 -5.98 -22.11
CA VAL A 85 -43.80 -6.69 -20.84
C VAL A 85 -45.16 -6.32 -20.28
N VAL A 86 -45.94 -7.33 -19.89
CA VAL A 86 -47.22 -7.19 -19.19
C VAL A 86 -47.15 -7.86 -17.82
N GLY A 87 -47.37 -7.07 -16.76
CA GLY A 87 -47.58 -7.59 -15.39
C GLY A 87 -46.30 -7.97 -14.63
N GLY A 88 -45.56 -6.97 -14.13
CA GLY A 88 -44.39 -7.13 -13.25
C GLY A 88 -43.07 -7.34 -14.00
N THR A 89 -42.03 -7.74 -13.28
CA THR A 89 -40.71 -8.07 -13.86
C THR A 89 -40.76 -9.38 -14.63
N LYS A 90 -40.16 -9.40 -15.83
CA LYS A 90 -40.02 -10.59 -16.67
C LYS A 90 -38.58 -10.78 -17.12
N THR A 91 -38.14 -12.03 -17.17
CA THR A 91 -36.81 -12.42 -17.65
C THR A 91 -36.93 -13.13 -18.98
N PHE A 92 -36.07 -12.79 -19.93
CA PHE A 92 -35.99 -13.43 -21.23
C PHE A 92 -34.56 -13.93 -21.44
N ASP A 93 -34.39 -15.24 -21.40
CA ASP A 93 -33.09 -15.91 -21.50
C ASP A 93 -32.81 -16.37 -22.94
N VAL A 94 -31.61 -16.06 -23.43
CA VAL A 94 -31.10 -16.51 -24.72
C VAL A 94 -29.82 -17.30 -24.52
N THR A 95 -29.85 -18.58 -24.88
CA THR A 95 -28.76 -19.52 -24.54
C THR A 95 -27.69 -19.66 -25.62
N SER A 96 -27.93 -19.24 -26.87
CA SER A 96 -26.92 -19.36 -27.94
C SER A 96 -26.78 -18.15 -28.87
N LYS A 97 -27.85 -17.63 -29.48
CA LYS A 97 -27.74 -16.45 -30.37
C LYS A 97 -28.84 -15.41 -30.21
N LEU A 98 -28.44 -14.15 -30.11
CA LEU A 98 -29.35 -13.01 -30.10
C LEU A 98 -29.11 -12.06 -31.27
N ARG A 99 -30.18 -11.63 -31.95
CA ARG A 99 -30.09 -10.60 -32.98
C ARG A 99 -31.26 -9.62 -32.90
N PHE A 100 -30.98 -8.38 -32.53
CA PHE A 100 -31.92 -7.28 -32.73
C PHE A 100 -31.50 -6.55 -34.00
N ALA A 101 -32.34 -6.62 -35.03
CA ALA A 101 -32.10 -6.03 -36.34
C ALA A 101 -32.86 -4.71 -36.53
N GLY A 102 -33.05 -3.93 -35.46
CA GLY A 102 -33.68 -2.60 -35.47
C GLY A 102 -35.00 -2.44 -34.70
N GLY A 103 -35.60 -3.50 -34.17
CA GLY A 103 -36.88 -3.44 -33.45
C GLY A 103 -36.83 -2.78 -32.06
N HIS A 104 -37.96 -2.80 -31.36
CA HIS A 104 -38.16 -2.14 -30.08
C HIS A 104 -38.39 -3.15 -28.94
N ALA A 105 -37.74 -2.93 -27.79
CA ALA A 105 -38.10 -3.58 -26.54
C ALA A 105 -38.49 -2.53 -25.51
N THR A 106 -39.65 -2.70 -24.88
CA THR A 106 -40.21 -1.75 -23.91
C THR A 106 -40.94 -2.48 -22.79
N THR A 107 -41.21 -1.76 -21.70
CA THR A 107 -42.24 -2.13 -20.74
C THR A 107 -43.41 -1.15 -20.79
N VAL A 108 -44.59 -1.56 -20.33
CA VAL A 108 -45.70 -0.62 -20.07
C VAL A 108 -45.35 0.19 -18.81
N LEU A 109 -45.48 1.52 -18.88
CA LEU A 109 -45.16 2.45 -17.79
C LEU A 109 -45.74 2.01 -16.43
N GLY A 110 -44.90 2.03 -15.38
CA GLY A 110 -45.26 1.55 -14.04
C GLY A 110 -44.06 0.87 -13.35
N THR A 111 -44.32 -0.20 -12.59
CA THR A 111 -43.29 -1.02 -11.92
C THR A 111 -42.81 -2.21 -12.75
N ASN A 112 -43.08 -2.22 -14.06
CA ASN A 112 -42.69 -3.32 -14.94
C ASN A 112 -41.19 -3.21 -15.30
N GLN A 113 -40.53 -4.36 -15.42
CA GLN A 113 -39.12 -4.44 -15.84
C GLN A 113 -38.95 -5.59 -16.81
N LEU A 114 -38.09 -5.41 -17.81
CA LEU A 114 -37.64 -6.48 -18.69
C LEU A 114 -36.16 -6.75 -18.43
N LEU A 115 -35.82 -7.97 -18.02
CA LEU A 115 -34.45 -8.45 -17.91
C LEU A 115 -34.14 -9.37 -19.09
N LEU A 116 -33.34 -8.89 -20.05
CA LEU A 116 -32.86 -9.66 -21.19
C LEU A 116 -31.49 -10.25 -20.83
N HIS A 117 -31.36 -11.58 -20.78
CA HIS A 117 -30.10 -12.24 -20.43
C HIS A 117 -29.54 -13.01 -21.63
N LEU A 118 -28.33 -12.63 -22.06
CA LEU A 118 -27.50 -13.42 -22.97
C LEU A 118 -26.52 -14.27 -22.17
N HIS A 119 -26.63 -15.60 -22.26
CA HIS A 119 -25.85 -16.53 -21.44
C HIS A 119 -24.36 -16.55 -21.80
N ALA A 120 -23.55 -17.17 -20.94
CA ALA A 120 -22.16 -17.48 -21.25
C ALA A 120 -22.06 -18.32 -22.53
N ASP A 121 -20.99 -18.13 -23.30
CA ASP A 121 -20.74 -18.75 -24.60
C ASP A 121 -21.71 -18.39 -25.74
N ALA A 122 -22.76 -17.61 -25.46
CA ALA A 122 -23.68 -17.11 -26.46
C ALA A 122 -23.11 -15.89 -27.22
N SER A 123 -23.66 -15.63 -28.41
CA SER A 123 -23.30 -14.49 -29.25
C SER A 123 -24.52 -13.61 -29.54
N GLY A 124 -24.36 -12.29 -29.43
CA GLY A 124 -25.44 -11.33 -29.57
C GLY A 124 -25.08 -10.17 -30.48
N SER A 125 -26.09 -9.57 -31.12
CA SER A 125 -25.96 -8.28 -31.79
C SER A 125 -27.17 -7.40 -31.55
N LEU A 126 -26.96 -6.19 -31.02
CA LEU A 126 -27.97 -5.11 -31.00
C LEU A 126 -27.63 -4.10 -32.09
N LEU A 127 -28.28 -4.24 -33.24
CA LEU A 127 -28.01 -3.41 -34.41
C LEU A 127 -28.96 -2.22 -34.47
N ALA A 128 -28.46 -1.08 -34.90
CA ALA A 128 -29.30 0.08 -35.15
C ALA A 128 -30.31 -0.19 -36.29
N PRO A 129 -31.55 0.34 -36.24
CA PRO A 129 -32.09 1.31 -35.28
C PRO A 129 -32.77 0.71 -34.03
N THR A 130 -32.19 -0.29 -33.34
CA THR A 130 -32.80 -0.84 -32.13
C THR A 130 -33.03 0.20 -31.03
N THR A 131 -34.14 0.06 -30.31
CA THR A 131 -34.49 0.88 -29.15
C THR A 131 -34.81 0.01 -27.93
N LEU A 132 -34.16 0.28 -26.81
CA LEU A 132 -34.54 -0.22 -25.48
C LEU A 132 -35.07 0.96 -24.67
N GLU A 133 -36.27 0.84 -24.11
CA GLU A 133 -36.89 1.94 -23.37
C GLU A 133 -37.73 1.47 -22.19
N ASN A 134 -37.96 2.36 -21.22
CA ASN A 134 -38.81 2.13 -20.05
C ASN A 134 -38.35 0.93 -19.21
N ALA A 135 -37.21 1.04 -18.53
CA ALA A 135 -36.69 0.02 -17.60
C ALA A 135 -36.43 -1.37 -18.23
N VAL A 136 -35.79 -1.36 -19.40
CA VAL A 136 -35.22 -2.57 -20.02
C VAL A 136 -33.76 -2.72 -19.61
N PHE A 137 -33.44 -3.84 -18.99
CA PHE A 137 -32.09 -4.18 -18.51
C PHE A 137 -31.56 -5.33 -19.35
N PHE A 138 -30.43 -5.12 -20.02
CA PHE A 138 -29.76 -6.11 -20.82
C PHE A 138 -28.50 -6.60 -20.11
N GLU A 139 -28.47 -7.86 -19.71
CA GLU A 139 -27.30 -8.50 -19.12
C GLU A 139 -26.58 -9.39 -20.15
N ASN A 140 -25.34 -9.03 -20.46
CA ASN A 140 -24.45 -9.81 -21.31
C ASN A 140 -23.49 -10.65 -20.48
N SER A 141 -23.62 -11.98 -20.54
CA SER A 141 -22.62 -12.93 -20.03
C SER A 141 -21.77 -13.57 -21.15
N GLY A 142 -22.06 -13.26 -22.42
CA GLY A 142 -21.39 -13.82 -23.60
C GLY A 142 -20.64 -12.77 -24.43
N THR A 143 -20.73 -12.88 -25.75
CA THR A 143 -20.15 -11.92 -26.69
C THR A 143 -21.24 -11.08 -27.33
N LEU A 144 -21.15 -9.75 -27.25
CA LEU A 144 -22.19 -8.85 -27.74
C LEU A 144 -21.60 -7.78 -28.67
N THR A 145 -22.18 -7.65 -29.86
CA THR A 145 -21.90 -6.53 -30.76
C THR A 145 -22.97 -5.44 -30.61
N LEU A 146 -22.57 -4.19 -30.42
CA LEU A 146 -23.48 -3.05 -30.35
C LEU A 146 -23.27 -2.09 -31.54
N GLY A 147 -24.37 -1.60 -32.10
CA GLY A 147 -24.37 -0.52 -33.10
C GLY A 147 -24.32 -1.00 -34.56
N SER A 148 -24.08 -0.07 -35.47
CA SER A 148 -23.92 -0.34 -36.90
C SER A 148 -22.94 0.63 -37.53
N THR A 149 -22.19 0.17 -38.54
CA THR A 149 -21.27 0.99 -39.34
C THR A 149 -22.00 1.99 -40.25
N SER A 150 -23.34 2.12 -40.15
CA SER A 150 -24.18 2.87 -41.09
C SER A 150 -24.49 4.30 -40.61
N GLY A 151 -24.04 4.69 -39.40
CA GLY A 151 -24.36 5.98 -38.79
C GLY A 151 -25.75 6.04 -38.14
N VAL A 152 -26.56 4.99 -38.25
CA VAL A 152 -27.84 4.87 -37.52
C VAL A 152 -27.56 4.48 -36.07
N ALA A 153 -28.34 5.04 -35.14
CA ALA A 153 -28.11 4.88 -33.69
C ALA A 153 -28.91 3.73 -33.08
N LEU A 154 -28.26 2.98 -32.18
CA LEU A 154 -28.91 2.20 -31.12
C LEU A 154 -29.30 3.16 -30.00
N THR A 155 -30.51 3.05 -29.45
CA THR A 155 -31.03 4.03 -28.47
C THR A 155 -31.43 3.35 -27.16
N LEU A 156 -30.93 3.85 -26.03
CA LEU A 156 -31.39 3.55 -24.67
C LEU A 156 -32.10 4.76 -24.08
N LEU A 157 -33.35 4.57 -23.65
CA LEU A 157 -34.22 5.61 -23.12
C LEU A 157 -34.78 5.24 -21.75
N VAL A 158 -35.08 6.25 -20.93
CA VAL A 158 -35.91 6.13 -19.71
C VAL A 158 -35.48 4.97 -18.80
N ALA A 159 -34.31 5.12 -18.16
CA ALA A 159 -33.74 4.18 -17.19
C ALA A 159 -33.44 2.78 -17.76
N SER A 160 -33.06 2.69 -19.04
CA SER A 160 -32.61 1.44 -19.65
C SER A 160 -31.11 1.25 -19.46
N GLU A 161 -30.68 -0.02 -19.42
CA GLU A 161 -29.31 -0.38 -19.09
C GLU A 161 -28.79 -1.50 -19.97
N VAL A 162 -27.52 -1.41 -20.37
CA VAL A 162 -26.75 -2.54 -20.90
C VAL A 162 -25.59 -2.81 -19.94
N ARG A 163 -25.52 -4.03 -19.41
CA ARG A 163 -24.52 -4.47 -18.43
C ARG A 163 -23.68 -5.62 -18.99
N ASN A 164 -22.37 -5.42 -19.04
CA ASN A 164 -21.39 -6.44 -19.38
C ASN A 164 -20.93 -7.14 -18.09
N MET A 165 -21.12 -8.44 -17.99
CA MET A 165 -20.82 -9.24 -16.80
C MET A 165 -19.36 -9.74 -16.82
N PRO A 166 -18.80 -10.15 -15.66
CA PRO A 166 -17.44 -10.70 -15.62
C PRO A 166 -17.24 -11.84 -16.62
N GLY A 167 -16.12 -11.84 -17.36
CA GLY A 167 -15.83 -12.80 -18.44
C GLY A 167 -16.49 -12.50 -19.78
N ALA A 168 -17.45 -11.56 -19.84
CA ALA A 168 -18.17 -11.20 -21.05
C ALA A 168 -17.47 -10.08 -21.84
N THR A 169 -17.79 -10.02 -23.14
CA THR A 169 -17.22 -9.01 -24.05
C THR A 169 -18.31 -8.24 -24.78
N ILE A 170 -18.21 -6.91 -24.78
CA ILE A 170 -18.95 -6.03 -25.68
C ILE A 170 -17.99 -5.46 -26.73
N THR A 171 -18.40 -5.50 -28.00
CA THR A 171 -17.70 -4.83 -29.12
C THR A 171 -18.62 -3.81 -29.78
N ILE A 172 -18.18 -2.55 -29.84
CA ILE A 172 -18.80 -1.51 -30.66
C ILE A 172 -18.01 -1.42 -31.95
N ALA A 173 -18.50 -2.10 -32.99
CA ALA A 173 -17.87 -2.12 -34.30
C ALA A 173 -17.89 -0.70 -34.89
N GLY A 174 -16.73 -0.16 -35.28
CA GLY A 174 -16.59 1.24 -35.68
C GLY A 174 -17.29 1.65 -36.98
N GLY A 175 -16.95 2.83 -37.52
CA GLY A 175 -17.57 3.33 -38.77
C GLY A 175 -18.74 4.29 -38.54
N ASN A 176 -18.58 5.24 -37.61
CA ASN A 176 -19.60 6.20 -37.17
C ASN A 176 -20.73 5.55 -36.36
N SER A 177 -20.43 4.52 -35.58
CA SER A 177 -21.40 3.89 -34.67
C SER A 177 -21.91 4.90 -33.64
N ARG A 178 -23.20 4.81 -33.33
CA ARG A 178 -23.86 5.70 -32.37
C ARG A 178 -24.66 4.88 -31.36
N LEU A 179 -24.39 5.09 -30.08
CA LEU A 179 -25.20 4.61 -28.97
C LEU A 179 -25.74 5.83 -28.23
N TYR A 180 -27.02 6.11 -28.41
CA TYR A 180 -27.68 7.21 -27.72
C TYR A 180 -28.16 6.75 -26.36
N LEU A 181 -27.60 7.36 -25.33
CA LEU A 181 -28.03 7.23 -23.95
C LEU A 181 -28.78 8.51 -23.57
N ASP A 182 -30.04 8.39 -23.13
CA ASP A 182 -30.85 9.52 -22.67
C ASP A 182 -31.48 9.25 -21.30
N GLY A 183 -31.75 10.31 -20.54
CA GLY A 183 -32.16 10.23 -19.14
C GLY A 183 -31.15 9.45 -18.28
N SER A 184 -31.64 8.69 -17.30
CA SER A 184 -30.81 7.87 -16.38
C SER A 184 -30.33 6.54 -16.98
N SER A 185 -30.14 6.47 -18.31
CA SER A 185 -29.74 5.23 -18.98
C SER A 185 -28.24 4.96 -18.82
N GLN A 186 -27.84 3.67 -18.80
CA GLN A 186 -26.48 3.28 -18.45
C GLN A 186 -25.88 2.24 -19.41
N LEU A 187 -24.56 2.35 -19.62
CA LEU A 187 -23.71 1.28 -20.13
C LEU A 187 -22.67 0.94 -19.06
N VAL A 188 -22.70 -0.28 -18.54
CA VAL A 188 -21.84 -0.71 -17.44
C VAL A 188 -20.93 -1.85 -17.89
N ASN A 189 -19.62 -1.65 -17.86
CA ASN A 189 -18.63 -2.69 -18.04
C ASN A 189 -18.08 -3.12 -16.67
N ASN A 190 -18.56 -4.24 -16.12
CA ASN A 190 -18.17 -4.69 -14.78
C ASN A 190 -16.71 -5.14 -14.70
N ALA A 191 -16.19 -5.24 -13.47
CA ALA A 191 -14.88 -5.82 -13.20
C ALA A 191 -14.76 -7.22 -13.83
N GLY A 192 -13.62 -7.50 -14.48
CA GLY A 192 -13.40 -8.75 -15.22
C GLY A 192 -14.09 -8.84 -16.59
N ALA A 193 -14.81 -7.81 -17.03
CA ALA A 193 -15.44 -7.74 -18.35
C ALA A 193 -14.65 -6.84 -19.33
N THR A 194 -14.77 -7.09 -20.63
CA THR A 194 -14.07 -6.34 -21.68
C THR A 194 -15.01 -5.53 -22.57
N LEU A 195 -14.78 -4.22 -22.70
CA LEU A 195 -15.46 -3.34 -23.64
C LEU A 195 -14.47 -2.88 -24.73
N THR A 196 -14.70 -3.28 -25.97
CA THR A 196 -13.88 -2.88 -27.12
C THR A 196 -14.64 -1.88 -27.99
N ILE A 197 -14.01 -0.77 -28.34
CA ILE A 197 -14.55 0.29 -29.20
C ILE A 197 -13.62 0.49 -30.38
N GLY A 198 -14.16 0.54 -31.59
CA GLY A 198 -13.40 0.80 -32.82
C GLY A 198 -13.89 2.03 -33.58
N GLY A 199 -13.00 2.61 -34.41
CA GLY A 199 -13.35 3.67 -35.37
C GLY A 199 -13.99 4.91 -34.76
N ASN A 200 -14.77 5.65 -35.54
CA ASN A 200 -15.59 6.76 -35.01
C ASN A 200 -16.79 6.19 -34.26
N THR A 201 -16.92 6.53 -32.98
CA THR A 201 -18.03 6.11 -32.11
C THR A 201 -18.53 7.27 -31.28
N THR A 202 -19.84 7.44 -31.19
CA THR A 202 -20.49 8.41 -30.30
C THR A 202 -21.25 7.68 -29.20
N LEU A 203 -20.92 7.95 -27.93
CA LEU A 203 -21.65 7.43 -26.77
C LEU A 203 -22.36 8.57 -26.04
N GLY A 204 -23.69 8.53 -26.05
CA GLY A 204 -24.55 9.54 -25.43
C GLY A 204 -25.10 10.57 -26.41
N ARG A 205 -25.95 11.46 -25.87
CA ARG A 205 -26.58 12.58 -26.57
C ARG A 205 -26.69 13.78 -25.64
N ALA A 206 -26.44 14.98 -26.17
CA ALA A 206 -26.53 16.21 -25.39
C ALA A 206 -28.00 16.59 -25.20
N THR A 207 -28.63 16.12 -24.11
CA THR A 207 -29.98 16.53 -23.71
C THR A 207 -29.90 17.39 -22.42
N PRO A 208 -30.78 18.40 -22.23
CA PRO A 208 -30.78 19.25 -21.03
C PRO A 208 -31.30 18.57 -19.75
N ALA A 209 -31.44 17.24 -19.72
CA ALA A 209 -32.14 16.53 -18.66
C ALA A 209 -31.40 16.56 -17.32
N PHE A 210 -32.15 16.55 -16.21
CA PHE A 210 -31.62 16.55 -14.84
C PHE A 210 -31.00 15.21 -14.41
N ASN A 211 -31.37 14.10 -15.04
CA ASN A 211 -30.80 12.78 -14.78
C ASN A 211 -29.84 12.41 -15.92
N GLY A 212 -28.58 12.19 -15.60
CA GLY A 212 -27.51 12.02 -16.59
C GLY A 212 -27.27 10.57 -17.00
N ALA A 213 -26.82 10.39 -18.25
CA ALA A 213 -26.41 9.11 -18.78
C ALA A 213 -25.00 8.73 -18.30
N ILE A 214 -24.80 7.47 -17.91
CA ILE A 214 -23.54 7.01 -17.34
C ILE A 214 -22.94 5.91 -18.22
N VAL A 215 -21.69 6.08 -18.61
CA VAL A 215 -20.84 4.99 -19.10
C VAL A 215 -19.87 4.66 -17.99
N GLN A 216 -19.97 3.47 -17.41
CA GLN A 216 -19.13 3.06 -16.28
C GLN A 216 -18.21 1.93 -16.71
N ASN A 217 -16.91 2.10 -16.51
CA ASN A 217 -15.92 1.08 -16.76
C ASN A 217 -15.20 0.69 -15.45
N LEU A 218 -15.53 -0.50 -14.94
CA LEU A 218 -14.89 -1.19 -13.82
C LEU A 218 -13.94 -2.31 -14.30
N GLY A 219 -14.12 -2.79 -15.54
CA GLY A 219 -13.30 -3.82 -16.17
C GLY A 219 -12.21 -3.25 -17.08
N THR A 220 -11.99 -3.89 -18.23
CA THR A 220 -11.05 -3.42 -19.25
C THR A 220 -11.79 -2.74 -20.39
N MET A 221 -11.42 -1.50 -20.70
CA MET A 221 -11.89 -0.77 -21.88
C MET A 221 -10.75 -0.59 -22.87
N VAL A 222 -10.97 -1.00 -24.12
CA VAL A 222 -9.98 -0.89 -25.21
C VAL A 222 -10.57 -0.03 -26.33
N VAL A 223 -9.92 1.08 -26.64
CA VAL A 223 -10.31 1.99 -27.72
C VAL A 223 -9.29 1.86 -28.85
N ASN A 224 -9.70 1.25 -29.95
CA ASN A 224 -8.87 0.94 -31.11
C ASN A 224 -9.15 1.91 -32.26
N GLY A 225 -8.11 2.58 -32.71
CA GLY A 225 -8.15 3.50 -33.84
C GLY A 225 -7.73 2.89 -35.17
N PRO A 226 -7.66 3.72 -36.24
CA PRO A 226 -7.88 5.17 -36.22
C PRO A 226 -9.35 5.54 -35.99
N GLY A 227 -9.60 6.63 -35.26
CA GLY A 227 -10.96 7.15 -35.04
C GLY A 227 -11.11 7.91 -33.73
N THR A 228 -12.31 8.45 -33.53
CA THR A 228 -12.67 9.22 -32.33
C THR A 228 -13.77 8.53 -31.54
N LEU A 229 -13.55 8.32 -30.24
CA LEU A 229 -14.60 8.11 -29.26
C LEU A 229 -15.06 9.49 -28.75
N ASP A 230 -16.23 9.90 -29.19
CA ASP A 230 -16.88 11.15 -28.78
C ASP A 230 -17.98 10.86 -27.76
N MET A 231 -18.05 11.64 -26.70
CA MET A 231 -19.00 11.46 -25.61
C MET A 231 -19.76 12.77 -25.35
N PRO A 232 -20.74 13.12 -26.21
CA PRO A 232 -21.53 14.33 -26.07
C PRO A 232 -22.59 14.16 -24.98
N LEU A 233 -22.15 13.89 -23.76
CA LEU A 233 -22.99 13.74 -22.57
C LEU A 233 -23.48 15.12 -22.12
N GLY A 234 -24.79 15.36 -22.08
CA GLY A 234 -25.39 16.63 -21.62
C GLY A 234 -25.84 16.56 -20.16
N GLY A 235 -25.91 17.71 -19.46
CA GLY A 235 -26.40 17.81 -18.08
C GLY A 235 -25.35 17.54 -16.98
N ASN A 236 -25.65 17.95 -15.74
CA ASN A 236 -24.69 17.99 -14.61
C ASN A 236 -24.23 16.63 -14.06
N PHE A 237 -24.79 15.51 -14.56
CA PHE A 237 -24.57 14.17 -14.00
C PHE A 237 -24.17 13.11 -15.04
N SER A 238 -24.04 13.48 -16.31
CA SER A 238 -23.66 12.53 -17.36
C SER A 238 -22.15 12.42 -17.44
N ALA A 239 -21.59 11.22 -17.26
CA ALA A 239 -20.13 11.01 -17.26
C ALA A 239 -19.71 9.63 -17.79
N LEU A 240 -18.52 9.58 -18.39
CA LEU A 240 -17.65 8.41 -18.42
C LEU A 240 -16.99 8.26 -17.05
N GLN A 241 -17.36 7.24 -16.30
CA GLN A 241 -16.74 6.88 -15.05
C GLN A 241 -15.67 5.81 -15.31
N GLN A 242 -14.41 6.22 -15.32
CA GLN A 242 -13.28 5.34 -15.59
C GLN A 242 -12.63 4.89 -14.30
N TYR A 243 -12.90 3.64 -13.89
CA TYR A 243 -12.41 3.02 -12.66
C TYR A 243 -11.49 1.83 -12.88
N GLY A 244 -11.66 1.12 -14.00
CA GLY A 244 -10.81 -0.01 -14.38
C GLY A 244 -9.67 0.38 -15.33
N ASP A 245 -9.22 -0.58 -16.12
CA ASP A 245 -8.16 -0.40 -17.10
C ASP A 245 -8.70 0.30 -18.37
N LEU A 246 -7.94 1.27 -18.88
CA LEU A 246 -8.18 1.94 -20.14
C LEU A 246 -6.96 1.81 -21.05
N ALA A 247 -7.12 1.17 -22.20
CA ALA A 247 -6.10 1.12 -23.25
C ALA A 247 -6.61 1.86 -24.49
N VAL A 248 -5.81 2.81 -24.99
CA VAL A 248 -6.15 3.62 -26.16
C VAL A 248 -5.04 3.46 -27.20
N HIS A 249 -5.39 2.90 -28.35
CA HIS A 249 -4.45 2.58 -29.44
C HIS A 249 -4.79 3.40 -30.67
N ASN A 250 -3.90 4.32 -31.07
CA ASN A 250 -4.00 5.14 -32.28
C ASN A 250 -5.37 5.84 -32.44
N ALA A 251 -5.99 6.24 -31.33
CA ALA A 251 -7.34 6.79 -31.28
C ALA A 251 -7.40 8.07 -30.45
N THR A 252 -8.48 8.82 -30.63
CA THR A 252 -8.77 10.03 -29.84
C THR A 252 -10.01 9.82 -28.97
N ILE A 253 -9.90 10.06 -27.68
CA ILE A 253 -11.04 10.19 -26.77
C ILE A 253 -11.31 11.67 -26.55
N VAL A 254 -12.52 12.13 -26.83
CA VAL A 254 -12.93 13.53 -26.66
C VAL A 254 -13.89 13.66 -25.49
N CYS A 255 -13.48 14.44 -24.49
CA CYS A 255 -14.24 14.74 -23.27
C CYS A 255 -14.79 16.20 -23.23
N SER A 256 -14.91 16.88 -24.38
CA SER A 256 -15.06 18.34 -24.57
C SER A 256 -16.32 19.07 -23.99
N GLN A 257 -16.24 20.41 -23.91
CA GLN A 257 -16.60 21.34 -22.81
C GLN A 257 -17.92 22.12 -22.90
N THR A 258 -18.63 22.19 -21.77
CA THR A 258 -19.03 23.41 -21.02
C THR A 258 -19.61 22.96 -19.66
N ALA A 259 -18.88 23.20 -18.57
CA ALA A 259 -19.23 22.97 -17.16
C ALA A 259 -19.62 21.52 -16.73
N THR A 260 -18.80 20.95 -15.85
CA THR A 260 -18.85 19.61 -15.18
C THR A 260 -18.36 18.42 -16.01
N ASP A 261 -17.39 17.69 -15.43
CA ASP A 261 -16.52 16.68 -16.06
C ASP A 261 -17.28 15.52 -16.71
N LYS A 262 -17.26 15.45 -18.05
CA LYS A 262 -17.84 14.34 -18.81
C LYS A 262 -16.99 13.07 -18.79
N CYS A 263 -15.73 13.18 -18.38
CA CYS A 263 -14.85 12.04 -18.10
C CYS A 263 -14.43 12.15 -16.63
N SER A 264 -15.15 11.45 -15.75
CA SER A 264 -14.79 11.33 -14.34
C SER A 264 -13.78 10.21 -14.18
N PHE A 265 -12.55 10.60 -13.84
CA PHE A 265 -11.54 9.69 -13.30
C PHE A 265 -11.54 9.70 -11.76
N ARG A 266 -12.69 10.06 -11.19
CA ARG A 266 -12.96 10.13 -9.76
C ARG A 266 -14.08 9.20 -9.40
N ASP A 267 -13.94 8.50 -8.29
CA ASP A 267 -14.94 7.62 -7.69
C ASP A 267 -16.21 8.39 -7.29
N ALA A 268 -17.20 7.65 -6.75
CA ALA A 268 -18.48 8.21 -6.33
C ALA A 268 -18.37 9.28 -5.23
N ASN A 269 -17.23 9.35 -4.52
CA ASN A 269 -16.95 10.33 -3.47
C ASN A 269 -16.11 11.52 -3.98
N GLY A 270 -15.81 11.57 -5.29
CA GLY A 270 -14.97 12.59 -5.90
C GLY A 270 -13.47 12.38 -5.68
N GLN A 271 -13.05 11.23 -5.14
CA GLN A 271 -11.64 10.88 -4.97
C GLN A 271 -11.09 10.26 -6.27
N PRO A 272 -9.81 10.46 -6.62
CA PRO A 272 -9.25 9.84 -7.82
C PRO A 272 -9.37 8.32 -7.80
N ALA A 273 -9.89 7.73 -8.87
CA ALA A 273 -10.14 6.29 -8.95
C ALA A 273 -8.85 5.49 -9.28
N PRO A 274 -8.73 4.24 -8.80
CA PRO A 274 -7.58 3.38 -9.07
C PRO A 274 -7.59 2.85 -10.51
N ALA A 275 -7.31 3.70 -11.48
CA ALA A 275 -7.32 3.36 -12.90
C ALA A 275 -5.91 3.31 -13.51
N ILE A 276 -5.67 2.33 -14.40
CA ILE A 276 -4.49 2.30 -15.26
C ILE A 276 -4.90 2.77 -16.66
N THR A 277 -4.37 3.91 -17.08
CA THR A 277 -4.55 4.47 -18.42
C THR A 277 -3.29 4.24 -19.25
N ARG A 278 -3.46 3.61 -20.40
CA ARG A 278 -2.41 3.20 -21.34
C ARG A 278 -2.64 3.88 -22.68
N LEU A 279 -1.73 4.77 -23.06
CA LEU A 279 -1.75 5.44 -24.35
C LEU A 279 -0.74 4.81 -25.29
N ASP A 280 -1.17 4.51 -26.51
CA ASP A 280 -0.32 4.04 -27.60
C ASP A 280 -0.63 4.85 -28.85
N ASN A 281 0.16 5.89 -29.09
CA ASN A 281 -0.06 6.88 -30.15
C ASN A 281 -1.47 7.49 -30.10
N ALA A 282 -1.99 7.69 -28.88
CA ALA A 282 -3.37 8.11 -28.63
C ALA A 282 -3.47 9.56 -28.15
N VAL A 283 -4.67 10.13 -28.26
CA VAL A 283 -5.01 11.45 -27.73
C VAL A 283 -6.15 11.34 -26.72
N LEU A 284 -5.91 11.84 -25.50
CA LEU A 284 -6.95 12.10 -24.50
C LEU A 284 -7.22 13.61 -24.50
N ASP A 285 -8.30 14.03 -25.14
CA ASP A 285 -8.71 15.43 -25.20
C ASP A 285 -9.70 15.75 -24.07
N LEU A 286 -9.22 16.47 -23.05
CA LEU A 286 -10.02 16.87 -21.88
C LEU A 286 -10.70 18.24 -22.07
N GLY A 287 -10.58 18.85 -23.25
CA GLY A 287 -11.05 20.21 -23.52
C GLY A 287 -9.98 21.28 -23.43
N GLY A 288 -8.71 20.91 -23.23
CA GLY A 288 -7.57 21.83 -23.25
C GLY A 288 -7.02 22.20 -21.87
N ALA A 289 -6.02 23.08 -21.87
CA ALA A 289 -5.06 23.22 -20.77
C ALA A 289 -5.65 23.60 -19.40
N ALA A 290 -6.84 24.19 -19.35
CA ALA A 290 -7.51 24.56 -18.09
C ALA A 290 -8.15 23.36 -17.35
N VAL A 291 -8.34 22.22 -18.03
CA VAL A 291 -8.93 21.02 -17.43
C VAL A 291 -7.84 20.12 -16.89
N THR A 292 -8.07 19.52 -15.73
CA THR A 292 -7.06 18.74 -15.00
C THR A 292 -7.39 17.26 -14.99
N TYR A 293 -6.41 16.45 -15.41
CA TYR A 293 -6.38 15.01 -15.19
C TYR A 293 -5.76 14.71 -13.82
N SER A 294 -6.53 14.14 -12.90
CA SER A 294 -6.06 13.82 -11.55
C SER A 294 -5.75 12.33 -11.41
N LEU A 295 -4.50 12.00 -11.11
CA LEU A 295 -4.05 10.64 -10.81
C LEU A 295 -4.00 10.43 -9.30
N GLY A 296 -4.72 9.43 -8.78
CA GLY A 296 -4.68 9.00 -7.39
C GLY A 296 -3.46 8.16 -7.06
N ASP A 297 -3.25 7.86 -5.77
CA ASP A 297 -2.05 7.19 -5.23
C ASP A 297 -1.70 5.86 -5.93
N VAL A 298 -2.71 5.15 -6.43
CA VAL A 298 -2.55 3.84 -7.12
C VAL A 298 -2.86 3.92 -8.63
N SER A 299 -3.17 5.11 -9.15
CA SER A 299 -3.46 5.32 -10.57
C SER A 299 -2.16 5.41 -11.36
N THR A 300 -2.17 4.93 -12.61
CA THR A 300 -1.03 5.04 -13.52
C THR A 300 -1.45 5.60 -14.87
N LEU A 301 -0.72 6.61 -15.36
CA LEU A 301 -0.74 7.02 -16.76
C LEU A 301 0.54 6.55 -17.43
N ALA A 302 0.42 5.72 -18.46
CA ALA A 302 1.56 5.14 -19.13
C ALA A 302 1.49 5.17 -20.66
N GLY A 303 2.66 5.01 -21.28
CA GLY A 303 2.81 4.84 -22.72
C GLY A 303 3.11 6.13 -23.50
N THR A 304 2.72 6.16 -24.76
CA THR A 304 3.00 7.25 -25.71
C THR A 304 1.71 7.88 -26.19
N GLY A 305 1.58 9.20 -26.08
CA GLY A 305 0.36 9.89 -26.50
C GLY A 305 0.32 11.35 -26.10
N THR A 306 -0.84 11.96 -26.30
CA THR A 306 -1.12 13.35 -25.94
C THR A 306 -2.26 13.45 -24.95
N VAL A 307 -2.08 14.22 -23.89
CA VAL A 307 -3.15 14.67 -22.99
C VAL A 307 -3.39 16.16 -23.25
N GLN A 308 -4.55 16.51 -23.79
CA GLN A 308 -4.95 17.91 -23.96
C GLN A 308 -5.61 18.42 -22.68
N GLY A 309 -4.78 18.68 -21.68
CA GLY A 309 -5.14 19.15 -20.34
C GLY A 309 -3.89 19.39 -19.51
N SER A 310 -4.08 19.75 -18.23
CA SER A 310 -3.04 19.71 -17.20
C SER A 310 -3.11 18.38 -16.42
N ILE A 311 -2.03 17.97 -15.76
CA ILE A 311 -1.98 16.77 -14.93
C ILE A 311 -1.64 17.14 -13.49
N ILE A 312 -2.37 16.59 -12.53
CA ILE A 312 -1.98 16.54 -11.11
C ILE A 312 -1.77 15.07 -10.73
N ALA A 313 -0.57 14.74 -10.27
CA ALA A 313 -0.16 13.38 -10.00
C ALA A 313 0.17 13.13 -8.52
N ARG A 314 -0.72 12.39 -7.85
CA ARG A 314 -0.41 11.59 -6.65
C ARG A 314 -0.01 10.15 -7.04
N GLY A 315 -0.45 9.70 -8.21
CA GLY A 315 -0.07 8.43 -8.80
C GLY A 315 1.18 8.48 -9.67
N ARG A 316 1.29 7.51 -10.57
CA ARG A 316 2.46 7.29 -11.41
C ARG A 316 2.27 7.81 -12.83
N ILE A 317 3.24 8.57 -13.34
CA ILE A 317 3.38 8.88 -14.77
C ILE A 317 4.61 8.15 -15.28
N ALA A 318 4.38 7.22 -16.22
CA ALA A 318 5.43 6.40 -16.81
C ALA A 318 5.30 6.44 -18.34
N PRO A 319 5.83 7.47 -19.02
CA PRO A 319 6.03 7.36 -20.47
C PRO A 319 6.87 6.10 -20.68
N GLY A 320 6.50 5.18 -21.57
CA GLY A 320 7.23 3.91 -21.72
C GLY A 320 6.75 2.75 -20.83
N ALA A 321 5.75 2.00 -21.31
CA ALA A 321 5.33 0.72 -20.72
C ALA A 321 4.55 -0.20 -21.68
N LEU A 322 4.52 0.06 -22.99
CA LEU A 322 3.62 -0.63 -23.92
C LEU A 322 4.27 -0.96 -25.26
N ALA A 323 4.04 -2.20 -25.71
CA ALA A 323 4.18 -2.69 -27.09
C ALA A 323 5.46 -2.27 -27.87
N GLY A 324 6.56 -3.01 -27.65
CA GLY A 324 7.66 -3.14 -28.63
C GLY A 324 8.56 -1.91 -28.86
N ALA A 325 8.20 -0.72 -28.39
CA ALA A 325 9.06 0.45 -28.36
C ALA A 325 9.69 0.58 -26.95
N PRO A 326 11.03 0.63 -26.84
CA PRO A 326 11.70 0.68 -25.52
C PRO A 326 11.49 2.00 -24.78
N TYR A 327 11.07 3.07 -25.48
CA TYR A 327 10.89 4.41 -24.91
C TYR A 327 9.63 5.09 -25.43
N GLY A 328 8.97 5.86 -24.57
CA GLY A 328 7.71 6.56 -24.84
C GLY A 328 7.78 8.08 -24.70
N THR A 329 6.79 8.75 -25.29
CA THR A 329 6.63 10.20 -25.24
C THR A 329 5.23 10.57 -24.79
N LEU A 330 5.12 11.27 -23.67
CA LEU A 330 3.87 11.86 -23.23
C LEU A 330 3.88 13.37 -23.47
N VAL A 331 2.98 13.85 -24.32
CA VAL A 331 2.77 15.28 -24.57
C VAL A 331 1.59 15.74 -23.72
N VAL A 332 1.76 16.83 -22.97
CA VAL A 332 0.74 17.43 -22.11
C VAL A 332 0.56 18.88 -22.52
N SER A 333 -0.62 19.29 -22.96
CA SER A 333 -0.81 20.68 -23.43
C SER A 333 -0.73 21.70 -22.30
N GLY A 334 -1.06 21.30 -21.07
CA GLY A 334 -1.03 22.12 -19.86
C GLY A 334 0.19 21.84 -18.98
N GLY A 335 0.05 22.14 -17.69
CA GLY A 335 1.09 21.92 -16.68
C GLY A 335 1.12 20.50 -16.13
N VAL A 336 2.20 20.15 -15.43
CA VAL A 336 2.33 18.89 -14.69
C VAL A 336 2.73 19.20 -13.25
N THR A 337 1.86 18.85 -12.31
CA THR A 337 2.08 19.00 -10.87
C THR A 337 2.25 17.64 -10.24
N VAL A 338 3.41 17.39 -9.64
CA VAL A 338 3.70 16.19 -8.85
C VAL A 338 3.48 16.51 -7.38
N GLN A 339 2.61 15.72 -6.74
CA GLN A 339 2.26 15.83 -5.32
C GLN A 339 3.04 14.81 -4.48
N GLU A 340 2.71 14.69 -3.18
CA GLU A 340 3.51 14.00 -2.16
C GLU A 340 3.89 12.56 -2.55
N THR A 341 2.91 11.80 -3.03
CA THR A 341 3.03 10.39 -3.45
C THR A 341 3.34 10.22 -4.94
N GLY A 342 3.34 11.33 -5.69
CA GLY A 342 3.47 11.32 -7.15
C GLY A 342 4.79 10.72 -7.60
N ILE A 343 4.76 9.89 -8.63
CA ILE A 343 5.94 9.25 -9.21
C ILE A 343 6.07 9.64 -10.67
N LEU A 344 7.21 10.22 -11.04
CA LEU A 344 7.65 10.26 -12.43
C LEU A 344 8.63 9.13 -12.66
N ASP A 345 8.36 8.27 -13.65
CA ASP A 345 9.16 7.11 -13.94
C ASP A 345 9.64 7.13 -15.39
N PHE A 346 10.96 7.02 -15.57
CA PHE A 346 11.60 7.13 -16.87
C PHE A 346 12.58 5.98 -17.10
N ASP A 347 12.41 5.28 -18.21
CA ASP A 347 13.39 4.39 -18.80
C ASP A 347 14.40 5.18 -19.67
N LEU A 348 15.69 4.93 -19.47
CA LEU A 348 16.81 5.54 -20.19
C LEU A 348 17.67 4.44 -20.81
N GLY A 349 18.18 4.61 -22.03
CA GLY A 349 19.13 3.66 -22.59
C GLY A 349 19.60 3.95 -24.02
N GLY A 350 19.94 2.88 -24.74
CA GLY A 350 20.34 2.92 -26.15
C GLY A 350 21.68 3.63 -26.44
N SER A 351 22.15 3.48 -27.68
CA SER A 351 23.35 4.19 -28.19
C SER A 351 23.01 5.43 -29.02
N ALA A 352 21.72 5.67 -29.27
CA ALA A 352 21.24 6.81 -30.06
C ALA A 352 20.82 7.97 -29.16
N SER A 353 21.00 9.20 -29.64
CA SER A 353 20.43 10.39 -28.99
C SER A 353 18.90 10.28 -28.93
N GLY A 354 18.30 10.42 -27.75
CA GLY A 354 16.85 10.34 -27.59
C GLY A 354 16.31 8.96 -27.20
N SER A 355 17.17 8.00 -26.88
CA SER A 355 16.77 6.68 -26.36
C SER A 355 16.39 6.75 -24.88
N TYR A 356 15.33 7.48 -24.55
CA TYR A 356 14.81 7.60 -23.19
C TYR A 356 13.35 8.07 -23.21
N ASP A 357 12.63 7.79 -22.13
CA ASP A 357 11.28 8.25 -21.90
C ASP A 357 11.22 9.75 -21.67
N ARG A 358 10.21 10.40 -22.23
CA ARG A 358 10.09 11.87 -22.13
C ARG A 358 8.68 12.35 -21.86
N ILE A 359 8.59 13.42 -21.07
CA ILE A 359 7.37 14.22 -20.90
C ILE A 359 7.58 15.60 -21.52
N GLN A 360 6.63 16.07 -22.32
CA GLN A 360 6.62 17.41 -22.89
C GLN A 360 5.41 18.17 -22.36
N ALA A 361 5.61 19.02 -21.36
CA ALA A 361 4.56 19.87 -20.80
C ALA A 361 4.52 21.23 -21.50
N GLY A 362 3.35 21.66 -21.95
CA GLY A 362 3.13 22.99 -22.53
C GLY A 362 3.03 24.10 -21.49
N GLY A 363 2.78 23.75 -20.22
CA GLY A 363 2.62 24.67 -19.10
C GLY A 363 3.75 24.62 -18.06
N ALA A 364 3.43 25.11 -16.86
CA ALA A 364 4.34 25.11 -15.72
C ALA A 364 4.47 23.70 -15.11
N VAL A 365 5.63 23.40 -14.54
CA VAL A 365 5.88 22.17 -13.77
C VAL A 365 6.17 22.49 -12.31
N SER A 366 5.67 21.65 -11.42
CA SER A 366 5.93 21.71 -9.99
C SER A 366 6.14 20.32 -9.43
N ALA A 367 7.10 20.18 -8.53
CA ALA A 367 7.27 19.03 -7.65
C ALA A 367 7.53 19.60 -6.25
N GLY A 368 6.57 19.49 -5.34
CA GLY A 368 6.67 20.09 -4.01
C GLY A 368 6.17 21.52 -3.87
N PHE A 369 6.05 21.94 -2.61
CA PHE A 369 5.81 23.33 -2.21
C PHE A 369 7.08 23.95 -1.64
N PRO A 370 7.30 25.27 -1.79
CA PRO A 370 8.48 25.97 -1.28
C PRO A 370 8.70 25.88 0.24
N THR A 371 7.69 25.46 1.01
CA THR A 371 7.66 25.52 2.47
C THR A 371 7.96 24.18 3.15
N LEU A 372 8.14 23.09 2.40
CA LEU A 372 8.43 21.77 2.97
C LEU A 372 9.94 21.50 3.00
N TYR A 373 10.42 20.85 4.07
CA TYR A 373 11.85 20.61 4.27
C TYR A 373 12.48 19.70 3.21
N ASP A 374 11.72 18.75 2.63
CA ASP A 374 12.31 17.68 1.81
C ASP A 374 11.78 17.53 0.36
N GLY A 375 11.10 18.51 -0.24
CA GLY A 375 10.54 18.34 -1.59
C GLY A 375 9.33 17.38 -1.61
N GLN A 376 8.77 17.06 -2.80
CA GLN A 376 7.64 16.10 -2.91
C GLN A 376 7.79 15.17 -4.10
N GLY A 377 7.15 14.02 -4.01
CA GLY A 377 7.14 13.01 -5.06
C GLY A 377 8.50 12.35 -5.26
N ARG A 378 8.51 11.34 -6.12
CA ARG A 378 9.69 10.57 -6.45
C ARG A 378 9.96 10.61 -7.95
N LEU A 379 11.23 10.69 -8.28
CA LEU A 379 11.75 10.41 -9.61
C LEU A 379 12.34 9.00 -9.63
N VAL A 380 11.89 8.15 -10.56
CA VAL A 380 12.43 6.81 -10.79
C VAL A 380 13.09 6.78 -12.15
N ILE A 381 14.34 6.31 -12.19
CA ILE A 381 15.17 6.20 -13.37
C ILE A 381 15.56 4.75 -13.57
N ARG A 382 15.15 4.17 -14.70
CA ARG A 382 15.40 2.78 -15.05
C ARG A 382 16.29 2.72 -16.28
N LEU A 383 17.49 2.20 -16.15
CA LEU A 383 18.43 2.09 -17.25
C LEU A 383 18.26 0.75 -17.96
N ALA A 384 18.27 0.78 -19.29
CA ALA A 384 18.32 -0.41 -20.12
C ALA A 384 19.67 -1.13 -19.94
N GLY A 385 19.66 -2.47 -20.04
CA GLY A 385 20.86 -3.29 -19.92
C GLY A 385 21.98 -2.83 -20.88
N GLY A 386 23.18 -2.61 -20.33
CA GLY A 386 24.36 -2.18 -21.09
C GLY A 386 24.46 -0.68 -21.35
N TYR A 387 23.44 0.13 -20.98
CA TYR A 387 23.56 1.58 -21.01
C TYR A 387 24.33 2.08 -19.78
N ALA A 388 25.47 2.70 -20.03
CA ALA A 388 26.42 3.15 -19.00
C ALA A 388 26.87 4.60 -19.26
N PRO A 389 26.04 5.60 -18.93
CA PRO A 389 26.39 6.99 -19.14
C PRO A 389 27.55 7.43 -18.24
N ALA A 390 28.39 8.31 -18.76
CA ALA A 390 29.49 8.89 -18.01
C ALA A 390 29.00 9.79 -16.87
N LEU A 391 29.81 9.96 -15.83
CA LEU A 391 29.53 10.88 -14.74
C LEU A 391 29.26 12.30 -15.28
N GLY A 392 28.14 12.90 -14.86
CA GLY A 392 27.70 14.22 -15.31
C GLY A 392 27.05 14.27 -16.70
N ALA A 393 26.89 13.15 -17.39
CA ALA A 393 26.19 13.11 -18.68
C ALA A 393 24.69 13.42 -18.50
N VAL A 394 24.23 14.52 -19.10
CA VAL A 394 22.88 15.07 -18.93
C VAL A 394 21.89 14.46 -19.90
N VAL A 395 20.73 14.05 -19.36
CA VAL A 395 19.56 13.59 -20.13
C VAL A 395 18.34 14.45 -19.77
N PRO A 396 17.76 15.21 -20.71
CA PRO A 396 16.56 16.01 -20.46
C PRO A 396 15.29 15.15 -20.59
N VAL A 397 14.81 14.61 -19.47
CA VAL A 397 13.65 13.70 -19.40
C VAL A 397 12.30 14.42 -19.42
N MET A 398 12.26 15.71 -19.11
CA MET A 398 11.06 16.53 -19.26
C MET A 398 11.39 17.90 -19.83
N THR A 399 10.53 18.44 -20.69
CA THR A 399 10.57 19.84 -21.13
C THR A 399 9.30 20.56 -20.70
N TYR A 400 9.41 21.84 -20.34
CA TYR A 400 8.30 22.66 -19.86
C TYR A 400 8.48 24.15 -20.15
N ALA A 401 7.39 24.94 -20.04
CA ALA A 401 7.42 26.37 -20.26
C ALA A 401 8.04 27.15 -19.09
N SER A 402 7.78 26.70 -17.86
CA SER A 402 8.34 27.27 -16.63
C SER A 402 8.33 26.25 -15.50
N VAL A 403 9.10 26.51 -14.45
CA VAL A 403 9.15 25.68 -13.23
C VAL A 403 8.80 26.53 -12.01
N ALA A 404 8.01 25.96 -11.09
CA ALA A 404 7.70 26.61 -9.82
C ALA A 404 8.97 26.81 -8.97
N ALA A 405 9.02 27.92 -8.24
CA ALA A 405 10.14 28.20 -7.35
C ALA A 405 10.23 27.12 -6.26
N GLY A 406 11.44 26.59 -6.00
CA GLY A 406 11.65 25.55 -5.01
C GLY A 406 11.20 24.15 -5.43
N ALA A 407 10.86 23.92 -6.71
CA ALA A 407 10.54 22.59 -7.20
C ALA A 407 11.72 21.63 -6.96
N SER A 408 11.45 20.52 -6.28
CA SER A 408 12.41 19.47 -5.96
C SER A 408 11.71 18.15 -5.74
N PHE A 409 12.39 17.05 -6.11
CA PHE A 409 11.93 15.72 -5.76
C PHE A 409 12.44 15.34 -4.38
N TYR A 410 11.57 14.70 -3.60
CA TYR A 410 11.98 14.13 -2.32
C TYR A 410 13.05 13.07 -2.51
N ARG A 411 12.93 12.28 -3.58
CA ARG A 411 13.78 11.13 -3.83
C ARG A 411 14.03 10.93 -5.32
N VAL A 412 15.27 10.60 -5.66
CA VAL A 412 15.66 10.08 -6.98
C VAL A 412 16.13 8.63 -6.78
N ASP A 413 15.41 7.69 -7.37
CA ASP A 413 15.75 6.27 -7.37
C ASP A 413 16.29 5.86 -8.74
N ALA A 414 17.42 5.15 -8.77
CA ALA A 414 17.98 4.60 -10.01
C ALA A 414 18.41 3.15 -9.83
N ASN A 415 18.24 2.32 -10.86
CA ASN A 415 18.66 0.92 -10.87
C ASN A 415 20.13 0.72 -11.35
N TYR A 416 21.01 1.67 -11.04
CA TYR A 416 22.39 1.70 -11.55
C TYR A 416 23.44 1.67 -10.46
N VAL A 417 24.67 1.30 -10.85
CA VAL A 417 25.83 1.30 -9.95
C VAL A 417 26.28 2.72 -9.58
N LEU A 418 26.09 3.70 -10.47
CA LEU A 418 26.30 5.11 -10.13
C LEU A 418 24.99 5.74 -9.65
N ASP A 419 25.07 6.58 -8.63
CA ASP A 419 23.92 7.35 -8.17
C ASP A 419 23.49 8.41 -9.19
N TYR A 420 22.22 8.79 -9.16
CA TYR A 420 21.63 9.79 -10.05
C TYR A 420 21.18 11.02 -9.28
N ALA A 421 21.41 12.18 -9.90
CA ALA A 421 20.85 13.45 -9.47
C ALA A 421 19.89 13.98 -10.53
N ALA A 422 19.04 14.91 -10.09
CA ALA A 422 18.14 15.64 -10.96
C ALA A 422 18.23 17.14 -10.65
N ARG A 423 18.01 17.97 -11.66
CA ARG A 423 17.86 19.42 -11.47
C ARG A 423 16.83 19.99 -12.42
N PHE A 424 16.09 20.97 -11.94
CA PHE A 424 15.22 21.78 -12.78
C PHE A 424 16.04 22.91 -13.41
N ALA A 425 16.33 22.78 -14.71
CA ALA A 425 16.78 23.89 -15.53
C ALA A 425 15.59 24.80 -15.89
N PRO A 426 15.80 26.01 -16.45
CA PRO A 426 14.69 26.94 -16.74
C PRO A 426 13.56 26.34 -17.61
N THR A 427 13.87 25.39 -18.49
CA THR A 427 12.93 24.80 -19.44
C THR A 427 12.96 23.26 -19.50
N ALA A 428 13.75 22.60 -18.63
CA ALA A 428 13.87 21.15 -18.65
C ALA A 428 14.21 20.54 -17.28
N LEU A 429 13.65 19.36 -17.01
CA LEU A 429 14.13 18.47 -15.95
C LEU A 429 15.27 17.64 -16.51
N GLU A 430 16.45 17.84 -15.94
CA GLU A 430 17.68 17.16 -16.33
C GLU A 430 18.04 16.12 -15.30
N VAL A 431 18.35 14.90 -15.76
CA VAL A 431 18.89 13.82 -14.92
C VAL A 431 20.28 13.45 -15.40
N PHE A 432 21.16 13.07 -14.48
CA PHE A 432 22.53 12.72 -14.79
C PHE A 432 23.13 11.84 -13.67
N PRO A 433 24.06 10.92 -14.02
CA PRO A 433 24.87 10.26 -13.00
C PRO A 433 25.69 11.30 -12.24
N ALA A 434 25.74 11.21 -10.92
CA ALA A 434 26.41 12.17 -10.06
C ALA A 434 27.15 11.45 -8.92
N PRO A 435 28.23 12.03 -8.35
CA PRO A 435 28.81 11.45 -7.15
C PRO A 435 27.80 11.52 -6.01
N ARG A 436 27.66 10.42 -5.26
CA ARG A 436 26.95 10.44 -3.98
C ARG A 436 27.67 11.33 -2.98
N ILE A 437 26.90 12.16 -2.28
CA ILE A 437 27.33 12.90 -1.09
C ILE A 437 26.94 12.14 0.18
N THR A 438 27.86 12.11 1.14
CA THR A 438 27.64 11.51 2.47
C THR A 438 28.22 12.44 3.53
N ILE A 439 27.62 12.47 4.70
CA ILE A 439 28.21 13.07 5.91
C ILE A 439 28.45 11.95 6.93
N GLY A 440 29.59 11.99 7.61
CA GLY A 440 29.95 11.00 8.63
C GLY A 440 29.75 11.53 10.04
N ASP A 441 29.34 10.65 10.94
CA ASP A 441 29.22 10.93 12.38
C ASP A 441 30.55 11.41 12.95
N ALA A 442 30.46 12.21 14.01
CA ALA A 442 31.60 12.72 14.73
C ALA A 442 31.34 12.64 16.23
N SER A 443 32.39 12.42 17.02
CA SER A 443 32.29 12.48 18.48
C SER A 443 33.49 13.18 19.08
N VAL A 444 33.28 13.85 20.20
CA VAL A 444 34.35 14.49 20.96
C VAL A 444 33.98 14.53 22.44
N VAL A 445 34.98 14.50 23.32
CA VAL A 445 34.77 14.79 24.75
C VAL A 445 34.68 16.31 24.90
N GLU A 446 33.67 16.80 25.62
CA GLU A 446 33.46 18.25 25.80
C GLU A 446 34.62 18.92 26.55
N GLY A 447 35.07 18.28 27.64
CA GLY A 447 36.04 18.77 28.61
C GLY A 447 35.45 19.80 29.59
N ALA A 448 36.11 20.01 30.73
CA ALA A 448 35.54 20.79 31.83
C ALA A 448 35.31 22.31 31.60
N THR A 449 35.92 22.92 30.56
CA THR A 449 35.84 24.37 30.26
C THR A 449 36.21 24.68 28.80
N GLY A 450 35.70 25.79 28.27
CA GLY A 450 36.15 26.33 26.98
C GLY A 450 35.40 25.72 25.80
N THR A 451 36.06 25.55 24.66
CA THR A 451 35.46 24.85 23.51
C THR A 451 36.40 23.84 22.88
N THR A 452 35.87 22.68 22.48
CA THR A 452 36.59 21.62 21.77
C THR A 452 36.03 21.46 20.34
N PRO A 453 36.87 21.40 19.28
CA PRO A 453 36.36 21.31 17.91
C PRO A 453 35.91 19.88 17.55
N MET A 454 34.64 19.72 17.17
CA MET A 454 34.09 18.50 16.57
C MET A 454 34.02 18.64 15.03
N GLY A 455 34.67 17.74 14.29
CA GLY A 455 34.77 17.83 12.82
C GLY A 455 33.96 16.75 12.09
N PHE A 456 32.95 17.15 11.31
CA PHE A 456 32.17 16.26 10.45
C PHE A 456 32.78 16.18 9.06
N ALA A 457 33.06 14.95 8.60
CA ALA A 457 33.58 14.71 7.26
C ALA A 457 32.45 14.61 6.24
N ILE A 458 32.39 15.56 5.30
CA ILE A 458 31.46 15.54 4.17
C ILE A 458 32.23 15.03 2.95
N ARG A 459 31.78 13.91 2.37
CA ARG A 459 32.50 13.19 1.32
C ARG A 459 31.70 13.06 0.04
N LEU A 460 32.39 13.15 -1.08
CA LEU A 460 31.91 12.67 -2.37
C LEU A 460 32.46 11.26 -2.61
N SER A 461 31.61 10.36 -3.10
CA SER A 461 32.00 8.99 -3.48
C SER A 461 33.09 8.92 -4.53
N GLN A 462 33.23 9.96 -5.36
CA GLN A 462 34.26 10.10 -6.38
C GLN A 462 34.41 11.57 -6.79
N ALA A 463 35.56 11.89 -7.40
CA ALA A 463 35.82 13.20 -7.98
C ALA A 463 34.88 13.48 -9.16
N THR A 464 34.48 14.75 -9.33
CA THR A 464 33.66 15.23 -10.45
C THR A 464 34.27 16.49 -11.06
N THR A 465 33.98 16.73 -12.34
CA THR A 465 34.40 17.94 -13.05
C THR A 465 33.46 19.13 -12.79
N GLN A 466 32.30 18.89 -12.17
CA GLN A 466 31.36 19.93 -11.77
C GLN A 466 31.64 20.38 -10.35
N ALA A 467 31.43 21.65 -10.04
CA ALA A 467 31.38 22.09 -8.65
C ALA A 467 30.13 21.49 -7.97
N VAL A 468 30.31 20.91 -6.79
CA VAL A 468 29.21 20.40 -5.96
C VAL A 468 28.95 21.39 -4.84
N THR A 469 27.72 21.90 -4.75
CA THR A 469 27.30 22.76 -3.63
C THR A 469 26.40 21.98 -2.70
N VAL A 470 26.59 22.15 -1.40
CA VAL A 470 25.77 21.55 -0.36
C VAL A 470 25.56 22.56 0.77
N GLU A 471 24.34 22.65 1.28
CA GLU A 471 24.04 23.31 2.55
C GLU A 471 23.91 22.24 3.62
N VAL A 472 24.50 22.45 4.79
CA VAL A 472 24.26 21.64 5.98
C VAL A 472 23.44 22.43 6.99
N ARG A 473 22.64 21.72 7.78
CA ARG A 473 21.87 22.28 8.89
C ARG A 473 22.05 21.39 10.09
N ASN A 474 22.09 21.97 11.28
CA ASN A 474 22.03 21.21 12.51
C ASN A 474 20.57 21.06 12.96
N ARG A 475 20.33 20.00 13.72
CA ARG A 475 19.13 19.87 14.54
C ARG A 475 19.58 19.49 15.94
N ASP A 476 19.14 20.28 16.90
CA ASP A 476 19.33 19.96 18.31
C ASP A 476 18.71 18.59 18.63
N GLY A 477 19.33 17.92 19.60
CA GLY A 477 18.84 16.71 20.21
C GLY A 477 18.85 16.87 21.72
N THR A 478 19.61 16.03 22.41
CA THR A 478 19.98 16.25 23.81
C THR A 478 20.91 17.46 23.92
N ALA A 479 21.91 17.51 23.04
CA ALA A 479 22.74 18.68 22.84
C ALA A 479 21.96 19.77 22.11
N VAL A 480 21.98 20.99 22.65
CA VAL A 480 21.36 22.20 22.13
C VAL A 480 22.36 23.24 21.67
N THR A 481 22.00 23.94 20.61
CA THR A 481 22.83 25.03 20.08
C THR A 481 22.78 26.23 21.00
N GLY A 482 23.93 26.75 21.43
CA GLY A 482 23.98 27.96 22.24
C GLY A 482 25.37 28.31 22.74
N VAL A 483 25.46 29.44 23.44
CA VAL A 483 26.65 29.81 24.19
C VAL A 483 26.59 29.18 25.59
N SER A 484 27.74 28.70 26.08
CA SER A 484 27.90 28.27 27.48
C SER A 484 27.41 29.37 28.45
N PRO A 485 26.72 29.00 29.56
CA PRO A 485 26.54 27.65 30.10
C PRO A 485 25.19 27.00 29.75
N SER A 486 24.48 27.51 28.73
CA SER A 486 23.12 27.02 28.40
C SER A 486 23.04 26.34 27.04
N GLY A 487 24.18 26.05 26.43
CA GLY A 487 24.21 25.28 25.19
C GLY A 487 25.56 24.60 25.01
N ASP A 488 25.52 23.52 24.24
CA ASP A 488 26.54 22.47 24.28
C ASP A 488 27.42 22.56 23.02
N TYR A 489 26.92 23.23 21.98
CA TYR A 489 27.68 23.53 20.78
C TYR A 489 27.27 24.83 20.10
N LEU A 490 28.17 25.36 19.28
CA LEU A 490 27.93 26.56 18.48
C LEU A 490 27.62 26.20 17.03
N PHE A 491 26.59 26.85 16.46
CA PHE A 491 26.35 26.77 15.02
C PHE A 491 27.47 27.48 14.25
N PRO A 492 28.10 26.82 13.28
CA PRO A 492 29.18 27.42 12.50
C PRO A 492 28.66 28.54 11.61
N ALA A 493 29.47 29.57 11.39
CA ALA A 493 29.15 30.67 10.49
C ALA A 493 29.10 30.22 9.01
N ASP A 494 29.93 29.24 8.64
CA ASP A 494 29.96 28.63 7.32
C ASP A 494 29.17 27.31 7.37
N TYR A 495 28.03 27.26 6.66
CA TYR A 495 27.15 26.09 6.56
C TYR A 495 26.78 25.75 5.11
N VAL A 496 27.33 26.49 4.14
CA VAL A 496 27.25 26.19 2.69
C VAL A 496 28.65 25.88 2.18
N PHE A 497 28.82 24.69 1.63
CA PHE A 497 30.08 24.22 1.06
C PHE A 497 30.03 24.17 -0.45
N THR A 498 31.18 24.45 -1.05
CA THR A 498 31.44 24.15 -2.47
C THR A 498 32.66 23.25 -2.56
N PHE A 499 32.48 22.04 -3.07
CA PHE A 499 33.59 21.21 -3.53
C PHE A 499 34.05 21.76 -4.88
N ALA A 500 35.31 22.18 -4.96
CA ALA A 500 35.91 22.52 -6.23
C ALA A 500 35.96 21.28 -7.13
N PRO A 501 36.00 21.43 -8.48
CA PRO A 501 36.22 20.30 -9.36
C PRO A 501 37.44 19.46 -8.92
N GLY A 502 37.24 18.15 -8.77
CA GLY A 502 38.26 17.20 -8.28
C GLY A 502 38.33 17.04 -6.75
N GLU A 503 37.71 17.91 -5.96
CA GLU A 503 37.67 17.82 -4.49
C GLU A 503 36.63 16.79 -4.03
N VAL A 504 36.98 15.97 -3.04
CA VAL A 504 36.11 14.87 -2.54
C VAL A 504 35.87 14.87 -1.03
N LEU A 505 36.49 15.79 -0.29
CA LEU A 505 36.37 15.88 1.16
C LEU A 505 36.30 17.34 1.59
N LYS A 506 35.28 17.68 2.39
CA LYS A 506 35.18 18.89 3.21
C LYS A 506 35.03 18.48 4.66
N THR A 507 35.44 19.36 5.56
CA THR A 507 35.21 19.18 7.01
C THR A 507 34.41 20.36 7.52
N GLN A 508 33.24 20.11 8.10
CA GLN A 508 32.49 21.10 8.88
C GLN A 508 32.93 20.99 10.34
N VAL A 509 33.36 22.09 10.93
CA VAL A 509 33.75 22.13 12.35
C VAL A 509 32.62 22.78 13.16
N TYR A 510 32.21 22.11 14.22
CA TYR A 510 31.32 22.61 15.26
C TYR A 510 32.13 22.77 16.56
N PRO A 511 32.21 23.97 17.14
CA PRO A 511 32.74 24.15 18.49
C PRO A 511 31.77 23.54 19.50
N VAL A 512 32.25 22.62 20.33
CA VAL A 512 31.52 22.05 21.48
C VAL A 512 31.93 22.83 22.71
N ASN A 513 30.98 23.35 23.47
CA ASN A 513 31.23 24.01 24.74
C ASN A 513 31.49 22.96 25.81
N GLY A 514 32.47 23.18 26.68
CA GLY A 514 32.74 22.29 27.80
C GLY A 514 32.33 22.90 29.13
N ASP A 515 31.70 22.11 30.00
CA ASP A 515 31.40 22.50 31.38
C ASP A 515 31.53 21.35 32.41
N GLY A 516 30.90 21.46 33.58
CA GLY A 516 31.03 20.46 34.65
C GLY A 516 29.69 20.06 35.27
N VAL A 517 28.60 20.25 34.52
CA VAL A 517 27.25 19.82 34.87
C VAL A 517 27.15 18.32 34.59
N VAL A 518 26.57 17.57 35.53
CA VAL A 518 26.35 16.13 35.31
C VAL A 518 25.28 15.94 34.25
N GLU A 519 25.71 15.53 33.08
CA GLU A 519 24.89 15.11 31.96
C GLU A 519 25.36 13.75 31.43
N GLY A 520 24.72 13.26 30.39
CA GLY A 520 25.10 12.01 29.75
C GLY A 520 25.66 12.31 28.37
N ASP A 521 26.14 11.30 27.66
CA ASP A 521 26.50 11.50 26.26
C ASP A 521 25.32 12.12 25.51
N GLU A 522 25.57 13.30 24.97
CA GLU A 522 24.58 14.09 24.27
C GLU A 522 24.80 14.00 22.77
N SER A 523 23.77 14.34 22.01
CA SER A 523 23.88 14.32 20.57
C SER A 523 23.00 15.36 19.90
N PHE A 524 23.47 15.77 18.73
CA PHE A 524 22.74 16.59 17.76
C PHE A 524 22.90 15.96 16.38
N ALA A 525 22.03 16.32 15.45
CA ALA A 525 22.11 15.86 14.06
C ALA A 525 22.65 16.97 13.16
N VAL A 526 23.38 16.59 12.11
CA VAL A 526 23.82 17.46 11.02
C VAL A 526 23.32 16.89 9.71
N ASP A 527 22.44 17.62 9.04
CA ASP A 527 21.79 17.21 7.80
C ASP A 527 22.33 17.95 6.60
N VAL A 528 22.64 17.20 5.55
CA VAL A 528 22.73 17.67 4.17
C VAL A 528 21.34 18.09 3.71
N TYR A 529 21.13 19.40 3.53
CA TYR A 529 19.84 19.94 3.16
C TYR A 529 19.52 19.65 1.70
N ARG A 530 18.62 18.67 1.46
CA ARG A 530 18.39 18.07 0.13
C ARG A 530 18.13 19.10 -0.97
N ASN A 531 17.29 20.10 -0.69
CA ASN A 531 16.89 21.15 -1.63
C ASN A 531 18.03 22.11 -2.03
N LYS A 532 19.21 21.97 -1.43
CA LYS A 532 20.40 22.81 -1.67
C LYS A 532 21.61 21.98 -2.09
N VAL A 533 21.40 20.71 -2.44
CA VAL A 533 22.42 19.88 -3.09
C VAL A 533 22.37 20.11 -4.59
N ALA A 534 23.50 20.52 -5.18
CA ALA A 534 23.64 20.62 -6.63
C ALA A 534 24.78 19.74 -7.13
N ASN A 535 24.55 19.05 -8.26
CA ASN A 535 25.51 18.20 -8.94
C ASN A 535 26.03 16.98 -8.14
N ALA A 536 25.34 16.59 -7.08
CA ALA A 536 25.58 15.37 -6.33
C ALA A 536 24.26 14.63 -6.08
N ALA A 537 24.35 13.32 -5.88
CA ALA A 537 23.21 12.48 -5.52
C ALA A 537 23.19 12.26 -4.00
N ILE A 538 22.00 12.15 -3.42
CA ILE A 538 21.81 11.80 -2.02
C ILE A 538 21.46 10.32 -2.00
N GLY A 539 22.38 9.48 -1.49
CA GLY A 539 22.19 8.02 -1.50
C GLY A 539 21.03 7.62 -0.58
N ASN A 540 20.10 6.81 -1.09
CA ASN A 540 18.98 6.30 -0.30
C ASN A 540 19.34 4.93 0.28
N GLY A 541 19.60 4.84 1.59
CA GLY A 541 19.67 3.55 2.29
C GLY A 541 20.99 2.76 2.20
N ILE A 542 22.11 3.43 1.87
CA ILE A 542 23.48 2.87 1.95
C ILE A 542 24.19 3.56 3.12
N PRO A 543 25.13 2.92 3.86
CA PRO A 543 25.88 3.57 4.94
C PRO A 543 26.48 4.92 4.50
N GLY A 544 26.15 5.98 5.26
CA GLY A 544 26.34 7.38 4.88
C GLY A 544 25.01 8.06 4.54
N SER A 545 24.20 8.31 5.57
CA SER A 545 22.95 9.06 5.48
C SER A 545 23.23 10.52 5.04
N PRO A 546 22.26 11.26 4.45
CA PRO A 546 22.34 12.73 4.42
C PRO A 546 22.41 13.33 5.83
N THR A 547 22.20 12.55 6.87
CA THR A 547 22.32 12.96 8.28
C THR A 547 23.54 12.33 8.91
N ALA A 548 24.28 13.09 9.69
CA ALA A 548 25.30 12.59 10.62
C ALA A 548 24.89 12.93 12.05
N THR A 549 25.27 12.08 13.00
CA THR A 549 25.14 12.33 14.43
C THR A 549 26.45 12.92 14.96
N GLY A 550 26.35 14.06 15.64
CA GLY A 550 27.39 14.56 16.53
C GLY A 550 27.16 14.03 17.92
N THR A 551 28.12 13.34 18.52
CA THR A 551 28.06 12.87 19.90
C THR A 551 29.05 13.63 20.78
N ILE A 552 28.52 14.36 21.75
CA ILE A 552 29.30 15.00 22.80
C ILE A 552 29.42 13.97 23.93
N LEU A 553 30.63 13.52 24.21
CA LEU A 553 30.91 12.51 25.22
C LEU A 553 31.12 13.21 26.56
N SER A 554 30.38 12.80 27.57
CA SER A 554 30.47 13.35 28.93
C SER A 554 31.71 12.82 29.65
N ASP A 555 32.33 13.66 30.49
CA ASP A 555 33.42 13.28 31.40
C ASP A 555 33.06 13.36 32.90
N GLU A 556 31.78 13.59 33.22
CA GLU A 556 31.23 13.74 34.57
C GLU A 556 30.73 12.41 35.17
N LEU A 557 30.38 11.45 34.32
CA LEU A 557 29.89 10.12 34.72
C LEU A 557 30.97 9.04 34.55
N ALA A 558 30.90 7.99 35.36
CA ALA A 558 31.81 6.86 35.22
C ALA A 558 31.59 6.14 33.87
N PRO A 559 32.64 5.67 33.19
CA PRO A 559 32.50 4.88 31.97
C PRO A 559 31.60 3.66 32.16
N GLY A 560 30.65 3.45 31.24
CA GLY A 560 29.73 2.31 31.28
C GLY A 560 28.54 2.45 32.23
N THR A 561 28.21 3.67 32.66
CA THR A 561 26.98 3.93 33.44
C THR A 561 25.73 3.49 32.65
N ARG A 562 24.85 2.71 33.29
CA ARG A 562 23.59 2.20 32.69
C ARG A 562 22.45 3.19 32.91
N PHE A 563 21.50 3.24 31.96
CA PHE A 563 20.42 4.23 31.97
C PHE A 563 19.01 3.63 31.76
N VAL A 564 18.02 4.33 32.33
CA VAL A 564 16.59 4.09 32.16
C VAL A 564 15.98 5.29 31.44
N LEU A 565 15.24 5.04 30.36
CA LEU A 565 14.45 6.02 29.63
C LEU A 565 13.00 5.98 30.13
N VAL A 566 12.46 7.17 30.44
CA VAL A 566 11.13 7.35 31.00
C VAL A 566 10.29 8.21 30.06
N GLY A 567 9.26 7.61 29.44
CA GLY A 567 8.26 8.28 28.61
C GLY A 567 7.17 8.94 29.46
N LYS A 568 6.88 10.22 29.23
CA LYS A 568 5.99 11.05 30.04
C LYS A 568 4.66 11.37 29.34
N ASP A 569 3.59 11.45 30.12
CA ASP A 569 2.21 11.71 29.68
C ASP A 569 1.83 13.22 29.63
N ASN A 570 2.17 14.01 30.64
CA ASN A 570 1.82 15.43 30.75
C ASN A 570 2.77 16.17 31.72
N GLY A 571 2.96 17.49 31.55
CA GLY A 571 3.62 18.34 32.56
C GLY A 571 5.06 18.80 32.29
N THR A 572 5.75 18.27 31.28
CA THR A 572 7.02 18.82 30.76
C THR A 572 6.81 19.49 29.40
N SER A 573 7.39 20.67 29.20
CA SER A 573 7.26 21.39 27.94
C SER A 573 8.29 20.92 26.91
N GLY A 574 7.88 20.25 25.83
CA GLY A 574 8.69 19.96 24.62
C GLY A 574 9.75 18.86 24.72
N ARG A 575 9.87 18.20 25.88
CA ARG A 575 10.77 17.05 26.08
C ARG A 575 10.09 16.01 26.98
N LYS A 576 9.73 14.85 26.43
CA LYS A 576 8.90 13.81 27.10
C LYS A 576 9.60 12.48 27.32
N ILE A 577 10.85 12.33 26.88
CA ILE A 577 11.71 11.21 27.28
C ILE A 577 12.74 11.76 28.25
N ARG A 578 12.80 11.19 29.45
CA ARG A 578 13.76 11.58 30.48
C ARG A 578 14.73 10.43 30.75
N ARG A 579 16.02 10.72 30.86
CA ARG A 579 17.05 9.73 31.13
C ARG A 579 17.50 9.81 32.58
N TYR A 580 17.61 8.66 33.22
CA TYR A 580 18.12 8.52 34.58
C TYR A 580 19.17 7.42 34.64
N THR A 581 20.12 7.53 35.56
CA THR A 581 20.93 6.38 35.99
C THR A 581 20.04 5.31 36.61
N THR A 582 20.51 4.05 36.69
CA THR A 582 19.80 2.98 37.40
C THR A 582 19.64 3.26 38.91
N SER A 583 20.41 4.19 39.48
CA SER A 583 20.21 4.68 40.86
C SER A 583 19.17 5.81 41.01
N GLY A 584 18.61 6.31 39.90
CA GLY A 584 17.60 7.37 39.91
C GLY A 584 18.14 8.81 39.86
N THR A 585 19.44 9.00 39.61
CA THR A 585 20.00 10.32 39.31
C THR A 585 19.56 10.78 37.92
N TYR A 586 18.96 11.97 37.84
CA TYR A 586 18.56 12.61 36.57
C TYR A 586 19.78 12.99 35.74
N ILE A 587 19.65 12.87 34.41
CA ILE A 587 20.70 13.15 33.44
C ILE A 587 20.23 14.24 32.49
N ASP A 588 19.29 13.93 31.60
CA ASP A 588 18.80 14.84 30.58
C ASP A 588 17.36 14.50 30.14
N ASP A 589 16.84 15.35 29.26
CA ASP A 589 15.52 15.27 28.65
C ASP A 589 15.71 15.31 27.11
N TRP A 590 15.10 14.40 26.35
CA TRP A 590 15.21 14.35 24.88
C TRP A 590 14.08 15.17 24.23
N ASP A 591 14.43 15.96 23.21
CA ASP A 591 13.46 16.69 22.37
C ASP A 591 12.49 15.72 21.73
N ASP A 592 11.19 15.92 21.94
CA ASP A 592 10.18 15.06 21.37
C ASP A 592 9.49 15.67 20.15
N ARG A 593 9.87 16.89 19.72
CA ARG A 593 9.23 17.67 18.64
C ARG A 593 7.71 17.83 18.79
N MET A 594 7.17 17.66 19.98
CA MET A 594 5.76 17.83 20.29
C MET A 594 5.53 19.24 20.81
N THR A 595 4.71 20.04 20.11
CA THR A 595 4.22 21.30 20.67
C THR A 595 3.29 20.99 21.85
N ASN A 596 3.50 21.65 23.00
CA ASN A 596 2.81 21.42 24.29
C ASN A 596 1.29 21.65 24.31
N ALA A 597 0.60 21.59 23.18
CA ALA A 597 -0.76 22.08 23.05
C ALA A 597 -1.84 20.99 23.18
N PHE A 598 -1.54 19.69 23.02
CA PHE A 598 -2.59 18.67 22.85
C PHE A 598 -2.50 17.39 23.69
N GLY A 599 -1.68 17.35 24.75
CA GLY A 599 -1.65 16.19 25.65
C GLY A 599 -1.09 14.92 25.00
N HIS A 600 -0.13 15.08 24.08
CA HIS A 600 0.60 13.97 23.48
C HIS A 600 1.53 13.30 24.50
N ILE A 601 1.57 11.97 24.44
CA ILE A 601 2.25 11.11 25.41
C ILE A 601 3.31 10.30 24.65
N VAL A 602 4.51 10.18 25.23
CA VAL A 602 5.46 9.14 24.81
C VAL A 602 5.12 7.86 25.57
N THR A 603 4.62 6.89 24.81
CA THR A 603 4.18 5.58 25.29
C THR A 603 5.35 4.60 25.19
N GLY A 604 5.25 3.53 24.41
CA GLY A 604 6.34 2.57 24.23
C GLY A 604 7.61 3.14 23.58
N MET A 605 8.74 2.56 23.97
CA MET A 605 10.03 2.76 23.33
C MET A 605 10.65 1.40 23.06
N CYS A 606 11.30 1.23 21.91
CA CYS A 606 11.97 0.00 21.54
C CYS A 606 13.30 0.28 20.84
N PHE A 607 14.28 -0.59 21.05
CA PHE A 607 15.60 -0.46 20.46
C PHE A 607 15.69 -1.19 19.12
N ALA A 608 16.18 -0.49 18.11
CA ALA A 608 16.62 -1.10 16.87
C ALA A 608 17.92 -1.90 17.10
N PRO A 609 18.28 -2.87 16.23
CA PRO A 609 19.49 -3.67 16.40
C PRO A 609 20.81 -2.88 16.45
N ASN A 610 20.81 -1.63 15.98
CA ASN A 610 21.97 -0.72 16.03
C ASN A 610 22.00 0.16 17.31
N GLY A 611 21.03 0.02 18.21
CA GLY A 611 20.90 0.80 19.43
C GLY A 611 20.06 2.09 19.30
N ASP A 612 19.60 2.42 18.09
CA ASP A 612 18.67 3.55 17.90
C ASP A 612 17.35 3.26 18.61
N VAL A 613 16.66 4.31 19.06
CA VAL A 613 15.45 4.20 19.86
C VAL A 613 14.27 4.70 19.05
N LEU A 614 13.28 3.85 18.79
CA LEU A 614 11.99 4.28 18.28
C LEU A 614 11.07 4.56 19.47
N ALA A 615 10.56 5.79 19.59
CA ALA A 615 9.56 6.14 20.58
C ALA A 615 8.20 6.38 19.93
N THR A 616 7.19 5.67 20.40
CA THR A 616 5.82 5.83 19.92
C THR A 616 5.15 7.06 20.54
N ARG A 617 4.15 7.59 19.83
CA ARG A 617 3.39 8.77 20.23
C ARG A 617 1.90 8.45 20.23
N PHE A 618 1.24 8.76 21.34
CA PHE A 618 -0.21 8.76 21.44
C PHE A 618 -0.76 10.02 20.72
N ALA A 619 -1.29 9.82 19.51
CA ALA A 619 -1.73 10.82 18.53
C ALA A 619 -0.63 11.39 17.61
N TRP A 620 -1.05 12.10 16.55
CA TRP A 620 -0.21 12.67 15.48
C TRP A 620 0.76 13.75 15.99
N PRO A 621 2.00 13.86 15.44
CA PRO A 621 2.63 13.08 14.36
C PRO A 621 3.05 11.64 14.75
N GLY A 622 3.53 10.83 13.80
CA GLY A 622 3.91 9.43 14.04
C GLY A 622 5.10 9.25 14.99
N PRO A 623 5.59 8.02 15.21
CA PRO A 623 6.72 7.73 16.09
C PRO A 623 8.00 8.47 15.68
N VAL A 624 8.89 8.72 16.64
CA VAL A 624 10.20 9.36 16.41
C VAL A 624 11.29 8.32 16.50
N LEU A 625 12.19 8.31 15.52
CA LEU A 625 13.43 7.58 15.62
C LEU A 625 14.51 8.50 16.17
N TYR A 626 15.11 8.09 17.29
CA TYR A 626 16.25 8.73 17.91
C TYR A 626 17.50 7.90 17.70
N SER A 627 18.65 8.56 17.67
CA SER A 627 19.90 7.89 17.94
C SER A 627 19.89 7.34 19.35
N ARG A 628 20.77 6.39 19.63
CA ARG A 628 21.01 5.86 20.98
C ARG A 628 21.31 6.96 22.03
N PHE A 629 21.72 8.15 21.61
CA PHE A 629 22.06 9.28 22.48
C PHE A 629 21.00 10.39 22.52
N GLY A 630 19.83 10.19 21.88
CA GLY A 630 18.70 11.12 21.95
C GLY A 630 18.61 12.16 20.82
N ALA A 631 19.52 12.19 19.85
CA ALA A 631 19.34 13.01 18.65
C ALA A 631 18.19 12.50 17.78
N VAL A 632 17.32 13.39 17.32
CA VAL A 632 16.24 13.06 16.39
C VAL A 632 16.82 12.71 15.01
N LEU A 633 16.73 11.42 14.65
CA LEU A 633 17.09 10.90 13.34
C LEU A 633 15.93 10.99 12.35
N ASP A 634 14.71 10.77 12.84
CA ASP A 634 13.49 10.86 12.05
C ASP A 634 12.31 11.32 12.92
N GLU A 635 11.76 12.50 12.62
CA GLU A 635 10.69 13.13 13.43
C GLU A 635 9.28 12.56 13.19
N ASP A 636 9.09 11.84 12.08
CA ASP A 636 7.84 11.18 11.70
C ASP A 636 8.16 9.89 10.92
N PHE A 637 8.57 8.86 11.66
CA PHE A 637 9.06 7.59 11.12
C PHE A 637 8.05 6.93 10.17
N THR A 638 6.75 7.02 10.46
CA THR A 638 5.71 6.38 9.62
C THR A 638 5.24 7.22 8.44
N ARG A 639 5.80 8.44 8.26
CA ARG A 639 5.55 9.34 7.12
C ARG A 639 4.05 9.61 6.89
N HIS A 640 3.34 10.02 7.93
CA HIS A 640 1.89 10.18 7.85
C HIS A 640 1.53 11.28 6.83
N PRO A 641 0.60 11.04 5.88
CA PRO A 641 0.09 12.11 5.02
C PRO A 641 -0.46 13.24 5.90
N LEU A 642 0.04 14.47 5.74
CA LEU A 642 -0.45 15.63 6.47
C LEU A 642 -1.96 15.78 6.19
N GLY A 643 -2.82 15.41 7.14
CA GLY A 643 -4.25 15.74 7.08
C GLY A 643 -5.30 14.63 7.23
N ASN A 644 -4.99 13.43 7.74
CA ASN A 644 -6.07 12.56 8.23
C ASN A 644 -5.76 11.96 9.60
N ALA A 645 -6.08 12.70 10.66
CA ALA A 645 -5.71 12.43 12.05
C ALA A 645 -6.54 11.34 12.75
N THR A 646 -7.31 10.51 12.05
CA THR A 646 -8.39 9.80 12.75
C THR A 646 -7.93 8.65 13.64
N TYR A 647 -6.77 8.01 13.42
CA TYR A 647 -6.39 6.80 14.21
C TYR A 647 -4.88 6.57 14.45
N ALA A 648 -4.04 7.62 14.39
CA ALA A 648 -2.59 7.46 14.62
C ALA A 648 -2.21 7.50 16.12
N ASN A 649 -2.75 6.59 16.95
CA ASN A 649 -2.30 6.46 18.34
C ASN A 649 -1.34 5.27 18.45
N HIS A 650 -0.05 5.53 18.21
CA HIS A 650 0.97 4.49 18.30
C HIS A 650 1.32 4.29 19.77
N GLU A 651 1.23 3.05 20.23
CA GLU A 651 1.27 2.76 21.66
C GLU A 651 2.52 2.01 22.09
N SER A 652 2.99 1.11 21.23
CA SER A 652 4.12 0.24 21.51
C SER A 652 4.82 -0.17 20.23
N CYS A 653 6.05 -0.61 20.35
CA CYS A 653 6.82 -1.10 19.23
C CYS A 653 7.75 -2.24 19.62
N VAL A 654 8.11 -3.07 18.65
CA VAL A 654 9.12 -4.12 18.80
C VAL A 654 9.82 -4.38 17.47
N PHE A 655 11.15 -4.48 17.49
CA PHE A 655 11.94 -4.80 16.30
C PHE A 655 12.10 -6.31 16.10
N ASP A 656 12.07 -6.75 14.84
CA ASP A 656 12.50 -8.08 14.44
C ASP A 656 14.01 -8.12 14.17
N ARG A 657 14.56 -9.33 14.05
CA ARG A 657 15.99 -9.58 13.81
C ARG A 657 16.52 -8.99 12.49
N LEU A 658 15.64 -8.66 11.55
CA LEU A 658 16.01 -8.02 10.28
C LEU A 658 16.02 -6.50 10.39
N GLY A 659 15.64 -5.95 11.55
CA GLY A 659 15.52 -4.51 11.78
C GLY A 659 14.21 -3.92 11.27
N ASN A 660 13.20 -4.74 10.97
CA ASN A 660 11.85 -4.23 10.74
C ASN A 660 11.15 -4.02 12.08
N VAL A 661 10.20 -3.10 12.14
CA VAL A 661 9.48 -2.80 13.38
C VAL A 661 8.00 -3.10 13.24
N TYR A 662 7.43 -3.73 14.27
CA TYR A 662 6.00 -3.87 14.48
C TYR A 662 5.55 -2.76 15.42
N ILE A 663 4.48 -2.06 15.07
CA ILE A 663 3.95 -0.93 15.84
C ILE A 663 2.50 -1.23 16.20
N GLY A 664 2.22 -1.29 17.49
CA GLY A 664 0.89 -1.42 18.07
C GLY A 664 0.15 -0.08 18.07
N GLN A 665 -1.17 -0.14 17.98
CA GLN A 665 -2.04 1.03 17.89
C GLN A 665 -3.19 0.96 18.89
N ALA A 666 -3.33 2.03 19.67
CA ALA A 666 -4.48 2.24 20.53
C ALA A 666 -5.64 2.89 19.76
N GLY A 667 -6.86 2.43 20.04
CA GLY A 667 -8.10 2.98 19.50
C GLY A 667 -8.82 3.93 20.45
N ALA A 668 -9.79 4.65 19.93
CA ALA A 668 -10.91 5.07 20.76
C ALA A 668 -11.61 3.81 21.32
N SER A 669 -12.20 3.90 22.51
CA SER A 669 -12.97 2.79 23.07
C SER A 669 -13.96 2.25 22.03
N SER A 670 -13.97 0.95 21.77
CA SER A 670 -14.80 0.27 20.75
C SER A 670 -14.45 0.53 19.27
N SER A 671 -13.21 0.96 18.98
CA SER A 671 -12.73 1.02 17.59
C SER A 671 -12.79 -0.36 16.93
N PRO A 672 -13.31 -0.49 15.70
CA PRO A 672 -13.21 -1.72 14.93
C PRO A 672 -11.76 -2.18 14.72
N ASP A 673 -11.52 -3.50 14.69
CA ASP A 673 -10.17 -4.08 14.56
C ASP A 673 -9.42 -3.58 13.32
N ASP A 674 -10.13 -3.30 12.21
CA ASP A 674 -9.55 -2.80 10.97
C ASP A 674 -9.11 -1.32 11.04
N GLN A 675 -9.54 -0.59 12.08
CA GLN A 675 -9.14 0.79 12.36
C GLN A 675 -7.93 0.90 13.30
N VAL A 676 -7.55 -0.20 13.98
CA VAL A 676 -6.41 -0.26 14.92
C VAL A 676 -5.48 -1.44 14.62
N PRO A 677 -5.01 -1.60 13.37
CA PRO A 677 -4.15 -2.70 13.01
C PRO A 677 -2.76 -2.57 13.65
N VAL A 678 -2.05 -3.70 13.76
CA VAL A 678 -0.59 -3.67 13.94
C VAL A 678 0.04 -3.42 12.58
N LEU A 679 0.95 -2.46 12.52
CA LEU A 679 1.64 -2.08 11.29
C LEU A 679 3.09 -2.57 11.32
N LYS A 680 3.58 -3.11 10.20
CA LYS A 680 5.00 -3.47 10.04
C LYS A 680 5.68 -2.49 9.10
N PHE A 681 6.86 -2.01 9.48
CA PHE A 681 7.69 -1.11 8.69
C PHE A 681 9.10 -1.66 8.56
N ASP A 682 9.78 -1.35 7.46
CA ASP A 682 11.23 -1.51 7.39
C ASP A 682 11.93 -0.45 8.27
N ARG A 683 13.26 -0.58 8.42
CA ARG A 683 14.07 0.36 9.21
C ARG A 683 14.06 1.81 8.72
N TYR A 684 13.44 2.11 7.58
CA TYR A 684 13.38 3.44 6.97
C TYR A 684 11.98 4.06 7.03
N GLY A 685 11.04 3.42 7.71
CA GLY A 685 9.66 3.91 7.79
C GLY A 685 8.80 3.55 6.59
N THR A 686 9.25 2.63 5.72
CA THR A 686 8.41 2.12 4.62
C THR A 686 7.52 1.01 5.16
N ARG A 687 6.20 1.18 5.05
CA ARG A 687 5.25 0.15 5.48
C ARG A 687 5.41 -1.12 4.63
N LEU A 688 5.65 -2.24 5.30
CA LEU A 688 5.78 -3.57 4.72
C LEU A 688 4.48 -4.35 4.77
N ASP A 689 3.72 -4.23 5.87
CA ASP A 689 2.51 -5.03 6.10
C ASP A 689 1.51 -4.35 7.04
N THR A 690 0.31 -4.91 7.14
CA THR A 690 -0.80 -4.48 8.00
C THR A 690 -1.54 -5.71 8.51
N PHE A 691 -1.58 -5.87 9.84
CA PHE A 691 -2.22 -7.00 10.50
C PHE A 691 -3.50 -6.55 11.21
N VAL A 692 -4.65 -6.99 10.68
CA VAL A 692 -5.94 -6.86 11.36
C VAL A 692 -6.13 -8.07 12.27
N LEU A 693 -6.20 -7.82 13.57
CA LEU A 693 -6.24 -8.87 14.59
C LEU A 693 -7.26 -8.52 15.69
N PRO A 694 -7.82 -9.51 16.40
CA PRO A 694 -8.87 -9.27 17.39
C PRO A 694 -8.38 -8.41 18.55
N THR A 695 -9.07 -7.30 18.80
CA THR A 695 -8.78 -6.40 19.91
C THR A 695 -9.91 -6.40 20.94
N GLY A 696 -9.54 -6.07 22.18
CA GLY A 696 -10.43 -5.68 23.25
C GLY A 696 -10.85 -4.20 23.13
N PRO A 697 -11.07 -3.49 24.24
CA PRO A 697 -11.70 -2.17 24.20
C PRO A 697 -10.86 -1.09 23.51
N ARG A 698 -9.53 -1.22 23.45
CA ARG A 698 -8.62 -0.10 23.12
C ARG A 698 -7.57 -0.41 22.05
N GLY A 699 -7.75 -1.45 21.23
CA GLY A 699 -6.78 -1.77 20.18
C GLY A 699 -5.55 -2.52 20.70
N THR A 700 -4.44 -2.51 19.98
CA THR A 700 -3.20 -3.17 20.41
C THR A 700 -2.36 -2.23 21.28
N ASP A 701 -2.54 -2.33 22.58
CA ASP A 701 -1.93 -1.43 23.57
C ASP A 701 -0.42 -1.70 23.66
N TRP A 702 -0.03 -2.90 24.08
CA TRP A 702 1.38 -3.32 24.05
C TRP A 702 1.58 -4.52 23.15
N VAL A 703 2.68 -4.53 22.38
CA VAL A 703 3.09 -5.66 21.55
C VAL A 703 4.51 -6.11 21.92
N ASP A 704 4.74 -7.42 21.86
CA ASP A 704 6.07 -8.02 21.92
C ASP A 704 6.15 -9.22 20.97
N LEU A 705 7.32 -9.52 20.43
CA LEU A 705 7.53 -10.52 19.39
C LEU A 705 8.32 -11.71 19.95
N ALA A 706 7.82 -12.92 19.75
CA ALA A 706 8.50 -14.12 20.23
C ALA A 706 9.76 -14.46 19.41
N GLY A 707 10.60 -15.33 19.99
CA GLY A 707 11.85 -15.83 19.40
C GLY A 707 11.74 -16.51 18.04
N ASP A 708 10.54 -16.96 17.68
CA ASP A 708 10.23 -17.55 16.37
C ASP A 708 10.05 -16.51 15.26
N GLN A 709 10.00 -15.21 15.60
CA GLN A 709 9.80 -14.08 14.70
C GLN A 709 8.48 -14.11 13.93
N CYS A 710 7.52 -14.90 14.41
CA CYS A 710 6.19 -15.03 13.83
C CYS A 710 5.09 -14.73 14.85
N THR A 711 5.28 -15.11 16.12
CA THR A 711 4.24 -15.02 17.14
C THR A 711 4.31 -13.69 17.88
N LEU A 712 3.33 -12.83 17.63
CA LEU A 712 3.13 -11.58 18.35
C LEU A 712 2.30 -11.85 19.61
N TYR A 713 2.76 -11.34 20.75
CA TYR A 713 2.03 -11.27 22.02
C TYR A 713 1.53 -9.84 22.20
N TYR A 714 0.29 -9.67 22.63
CA TYR A 714 -0.26 -8.33 22.80
C TYR A 714 -1.34 -8.22 23.86
N THR A 715 -1.44 -7.05 24.46
CA THR A 715 -2.51 -6.61 25.38
C THR A 715 -3.45 -5.65 24.67
N SER A 716 -4.62 -5.40 25.27
CA SER A 716 -5.68 -4.62 24.62
C SER A 716 -6.49 -3.76 25.59
N GLU A 717 -5.85 -3.32 26.69
CA GLU A 717 -6.49 -2.70 27.86
C GLU A 717 -7.72 -3.50 28.36
N ASP A 718 -7.56 -4.81 28.46
CA ASP A 718 -8.45 -5.70 29.20
C ASP A 718 -7.61 -6.64 30.07
N THR A 719 -8.15 -7.79 30.48
CA THR A 719 -7.47 -8.72 31.39
C THR A 719 -6.79 -9.90 30.70
N ASP A 720 -6.61 -9.83 29.38
CA ASP A 720 -6.12 -10.93 28.56
C ASP A 720 -4.80 -10.58 27.86
N VAL A 721 -3.93 -11.59 27.73
CA VAL A 721 -2.75 -11.56 26.86
C VAL A 721 -3.05 -12.42 25.65
N ARG A 722 -3.09 -11.82 24.46
CA ARG A 722 -3.46 -12.48 23.21
C ARG A 722 -2.24 -12.80 22.36
N ARG A 723 -2.46 -13.63 21.34
CA ARG A 723 -1.42 -14.03 20.39
C ARG A 723 -1.91 -14.02 18.95
N TYR A 724 -1.02 -13.63 18.05
CA TYR A 724 -1.26 -13.63 16.61
C TYR A 724 -0.04 -14.14 15.87
N ASN A 725 -0.23 -14.99 14.87
CA ASN A 725 0.85 -15.42 14.00
C ASN A 725 0.92 -14.52 12.77
N THR A 726 1.95 -13.68 12.73
CA THR A 726 2.20 -12.71 11.66
C THR A 726 2.68 -13.36 10.36
N CYS A 727 3.29 -14.55 10.43
CA CYS A 727 3.76 -15.27 9.24
C CYS A 727 2.61 -15.98 8.50
N THR A 728 1.60 -16.46 9.24
CA THR A 728 0.43 -17.16 8.65
C THR A 728 -0.84 -16.32 8.65
N HIS A 729 -0.78 -15.09 9.15
CA HIS A 729 -1.91 -14.16 9.27
C HIS A 729 -3.11 -14.79 10.00
N SER A 730 -2.84 -15.44 11.13
CA SER A 730 -3.85 -16.21 11.84
C SER A 730 -3.87 -15.92 13.35
N VAL A 731 -5.08 -15.81 13.89
CA VAL A 731 -5.34 -15.67 15.33
C VAL A 731 -4.94 -16.96 16.05
N LEU A 732 -4.28 -16.82 17.19
CA LEU A 732 -3.95 -17.94 18.08
C LEU A 732 -4.79 -17.85 19.37
N PRO A 733 -4.98 -18.96 20.10
CA PRO A 733 -5.63 -18.91 21.41
C PRO A 733 -4.92 -17.92 22.35
N PRO A 734 -5.67 -17.17 23.18
CA PRO A 734 -5.08 -16.30 24.20
C PRO A 734 -4.01 -17.03 24.99
N PHE A 735 -2.92 -16.33 25.30
CA PHE A 735 -1.85 -16.87 26.12
C PHE A 735 -2.27 -16.98 27.59
N ALA A 736 -2.92 -15.94 28.10
CA ALA A 736 -3.51 -15.90 29.43
C ALA A 736 -4.80 -15.07 29.39
N SER A 737 -5.77 -15.41 30.24
CA SER A 737 -7.03 -14.69 30.36
C SER A 737 -7.42 -14.50 31.82
N GLY A 738 -8.14 -13.42 32.11
CA GLY A 738 -8.66 -13.15 33.46
C GLY A 738 -7.59 -12.76 34.48
N LEU A 739 -6.56 -12.02 34.04
CA LEU A 739 -5.60 -11.35 34.94
C LEU A 739 -6.29 -10.28 35.81
N THR A 740 -5.57 -9.72 36.79
CA THR A 740 -6.16 -8.81 37.77
C THR A 740 -6.82 -7.60 37.10
N PRO A 741 -8.14 -7.37 37.26
CA PRO A 741 -8.84 -6.21 36.70
C PRO A 741 -8.32 -4.88 37.28
N PRO A 742 -8.59 -3.74 36.64
CA PRO A 742 -9.43 -3.58 35.44
C PRO A 742 -8.71 -3.81 34.09
N TYR A 743 -7.44 -3.44 33.97
CA TYR A 743 -6.75 -3.38 32.67
C TYR A 743 -5.29 -3.81 32.76
N CYS A 744 -4.81 -4.48 31.71
CA CYS A 744 -3.42 -4.83 31.48
C CYS A 744 -2.85 -4.04 30.30
N TYR A 745 -1.63 -3.55 30.48
CA TYR A 745 -0.96 -2.59 29.61
C TYR A 745 0.34 -3.19 29.06
N ALA A 746 1.51 -2.72 29.54
CA ALA A 746 2.80 -3.17 29.08
C ALA A 746 3.06 -4.66 29.33
N LEU A 747 3.71 -5.33 28.38
CA LEU A 747 4.17 -6.71 28.54
C LEU A 747 5.57 -6.88 27.96
N ARG A 748 6.32 -7.84 28.52
CA ARG A 748 7.60 -8.29 27.97
C ARG A 748 7.75 -9.80 28.08
N ILE A 749 8.22 -10.43 27.02
CA ILE A 749 8.57 -11.85 26.96
C ILE A 749 9.98 -12.02 27.54
N ARG A 750 10.14 -13.00 28.42
CA ARG A 750 11.43 -13.43 28.95
C ARG A 750 12.03 -14.55 28.09
N PRO A 751 13.35 -14.77 28.17
CA PRO A 751 14.08 -15.81 27.42
C PRO A 751 13.58 -17.22 27.63
N ASN A 752 13.22 -17.48 28.88
CA ASN A 752 12.68 -18.75 29.32
C ASN A 752 11.21 -18.93 28.92
N ARG A 753 10.69 -18.04 28.05
CA ARG A 753 9.33 -17.98 27.51
C ARG A 753 8.26 -17.60 28.55
N GLU A 754 8.67 -17.20 29.75
CA GLU A 754 7.76 -16.55 30.67
C GLU A 754 7.34 -15.17 30.13
N VAL A 755 6.21 -14.65 30.58
CA VAL A 755 5.74 -13.32 30.18
C VAL A 755 5.50 -12.49 31.43
N MET A 756 6.10 -11.30 31.47
CA MET A 756 5.82 -10.27 32.47
C MET A 756 4.76 -9.34 31.90
N VAL A 757 3.73 -9.02 32.69
CA VAL A 757 2.62 -8.15 32.25
C VAL A 757 2.29 -7.16 33.35
N ALA A 758 2.39 -5.86 33.07
CA ALA A 758 1.92 -4.81 33.95
C ALA A 758 0.42 -4.58 33.75
N CYS A 759 -0.33 -4.71 34.82
CA CYS A 759 -1.73 -4.34 34.92
C CYS A 759 -1.89 -3.28 36.00
N GLN A 760 -3.01 -2.56 35.98
CA GLN A 760 -3.23 -1.41 36.86
C GLN A 760 -2.94 -1.73 38.35
N GLU A 761 -3.38 -2.88 38.85
CA GLU A 761 -3.21 -3.26 40.26
C GLU A 761 -2.02 -4.18 40.56
N ALA A 762 -1.34 -4.70 39.53
CA ALA A 762 -0.21 -5.61 39.73
C ALA A 762 0.62 -5.85 38.46
N VAL A 763 1.89 -6.22 38.65
CA VAL A 763 2.65 -6.94 37.61
C VAL A 763 2.49 -8.44 37.81
N HIS A 764 2.24 -9.18 36.74
CA HIS A 764 2.14 -10.64 36.74
C HIS A 764 3.34 -11.28 36.05
N ARG A 765 3.87 -12.35 36.65
CA ARG A 765 4.86 -13.24 36.03
C ARG A 765 4.16 -14.52 35.60
N LEU A 766 4.01 -14.73 34.30
CA LEU A 766 3.33 -15.87 33.70
C LEU A 766 4.34 -16.93 33.26
N SER A 767 4.00 -18.21 33.44
CA SER A 767 4.78 -19.33 32.91
C SER A 767 4.75 -19.35 31.39
N ALA A 768 5.58 -20.19 30.77
CA ALA A 768 5.55 -20.45 29.32
C ALA A 768 4.21 -21.00 28.78
N GLN A 769 3.28 -21.37 29.66
CA GLN A 769 1.93 -21.84 29.34
C GLN A 769 0.85 -20.82 29.75
N GLY A 770 1.23 -19.61 30.17
CA GLY A 770 0.29 -18.57 30.60
C GLY A 770 -0.23 -18.70 32.03
N VAL A 771 0.37 -19.58 32.85
CA VAL A 771 -0.04 -19.75 34.26
C VAL A 771 0.62 -18.67 35.12
N ASN A 772 -0.15 -17.92 35.90
CA ASN A 772 0.40 -16.92 36.82
C ASN A 772 1.24 -17.59 37.93
N LEU A 773 2.55 -17.35 37.89
CA LEU A 773 3.54 -17.87 38.85
C LEU A 773 3.68 -16.95 40.07
N GLN A 774 3.61 -15.64 39.85
CA GLN A 774 3.82 -14.64 40.89
C GLN A 774 3.12 -13.33 40.52
N THR A 775 2.52 -12.68 41.53
CA THR A 775 1.88 -11.37 41.40
C THR A 775 2.58 -10.37 42.30
N TYR A 776 3.06 -9.27 41.72
CA TYR A 776 3.63 -8.13 42.43
C TYR A 776 2.56 -7.05 42.49
N THR A 777 1.82 -6.96 43.60
CA THR A 777 0.73 -5.99 43.71
C THR A 777 1.29 -4.57 43.76
N ARG A 778 0.53 -3.61 43.21
CA ARG A 778 0.80 -2.17 43.29
C ARG A 778 1.19 -1.73 44.70
N THR A 779 0.44 -2.19 45.70
CA THR A 779 0.69 -1.92 47.12
C THR A 779 1.94 -2.58 47.67
N SER A 780 2.33 -3.77 47.18
CA SER A 780 3.57 -4.45 47.60
C SER A 780 4.83 -3.78 47.03
N ILE A 781 4.71 -3.18 45.85
CA ILE A 781 5.77 -2.38 45.20
C ILE A 781 5.87 -0.99 45.86
N GLY A 782 4.82 -0.54 46.56
CA GLY A 782 4.79 0.75 47.24
C GLY A 782 4.19 1.88 46.39
N GLU A 783 3.49 1.56 45.30
CA GLU A 783 2.67 2.52 44.57
C GLU A 783 1.34 2.72 45.30
N THR A 784 1.00 3.98 45.54
CA THR A 784 -0.17 4.38 46.33
C THR A 784 -1.23 5.09 45.48
N ASP A 785 -0.86 5.58 44.30
CA ASP A 785 -1.76 6.23 43.36
C ASP A 785 -2.79 5.21 42.80
N PRO A 786 -4.09 5.53 42.84
CA PRO A 786 -5.15 4.61 42.41
C PRO A 786 -5.19 4.38 40.87
N THR A 787 -4.53 5.22 40.07
CA THR A 787 -4.37 5.00 38.63
C THR A 787 -3.40 3.86 38.31
N GLY A 788 -2.61 3.43 39.29
CA GLY A 788 -1.89 2.16 39.25
C GLY A 788 -0.64 2.13 38.40
N LEU A 789 -0.22 0.92 38.03
CA LEU A 789 0.95 0.66 37.21
C LEU A 789 0.56 0.64 35.73
N PHE A 790 1.42 1.17 34.87
CA PHE A 790 1.17 1.22 33.42
C PHE A 790 2.34 0.65 32.62
N ALA A 791 3.51 1.26 32.75
CA ALA A 791 4.70 0.87 32.01
C ALA A 791 5.47 -0.26 32.72
N MET A 792 6.17 -1.08 31.93
CA MET A 792 7.19 -1.99 32.44
C MET A 792 8.29 -2.24 31.42
N ASN A 793 9.47 -2.60 31.91
CA ASN A 793 10.53 -3.18 31.07
C ASN A 793 11.31 -4.24 31.85
N LEU A 794 11.91 -5.21 31.15
CA LEU A 794 12.85 -6.14 31.77
C LEU A 794 14.19 -5.43 32.01
N ASP A 795 14.85 -5.74 33.13
CA ASP A 795 16.26 -5.37 33.26
C ASP A 795 17.11 -6.41 32.51
N PRO A 796 18.09 -5.96 31.71
CA PRO A 796 19.07 -6.83 31.05
C PRO A 796 19.83 -7.79 31.97
N ASP A 797 19.85 -7.55 33.29
CA ASP A 797 20.42 -8.48 34.27
C ASP A 797 19.68 -9.83 34.36
N GLY A 798 18.47 -9.94 33.79
CA GLY A 798 17.65 -11.15 33.74
C GLY A 798 16.98 -11.57 35.08
N THR A 799 17.26 -10.82 36.14
CA THR A 799 16.85 -11.08 37.54
C THR A 799 15.89 -10.02 38.09
N SER A 800 15.80 -8.85 37.46
CA SER A 800 14.97 -7.73 37.89
C SER A 800 14.13 -7.15 36.75
N PHE A 801 13.15 -6.32 37.10
CA PHE A 801 12.32 -5.58 36.15
C PHE A 801 12.04 -4.17 36.66
N TRP A 802 11.63 -3.32 35.73
CA TRP A 802 11.21 -1.95 35.99
C TRP A 802 9.71 -1.81 35.77
N THR A 803 9.03 -1.05 36.63
CA THR A 803 7.63 -0.63 36.44
C THR A 803 7.40 0.76 36.99
N ALA A 804 6.34 1.42 36.58
CA ALA A 804 6.08 2.80 37.00
C ALA A 804 4.58 3.13 37.09
N GLY A 805 4.30 4.13 37.92
CA GLY A 805 2.95 4.62 38.15
C GLY A 805 2.41 5.46 37.00
N ALA A 806 1.16 5.21 36.63
CA ALA A 806 0.45 5.82 35.51
C ALA A 806 0.21 7.33 35.69
N SER A 807 0.20 7.84 36.92
CA SER A 807 0.05 9.29 37.20
C SER A 807 0.98 9.82 38.29
N SER A 808 1.58 8.95 39.11
CA SER A 808 2.44 9.37 40.23
C SER A 808 3.82 9.87 39.79
N GLY A 809 4.29 9.41 38.62
CA GLY A 809 5.65 9.61 38.16
C GLY A 809 6.69 8.73 38.87
N ASN A 810 6.29 7.87 39.81
CA ASN A 810 7.20 6.98 40.51
C ASN A 810 7.66 5.84 39.61
N VAL A 811 8.96 5.53 39.67
CA VAL A 811 9.61 4.45 38.95
C VAL A 811 10.23 3.49 39.97
N TYR A 812 10.02 2.19 39.76
CA TYR A 812 10.40 1.13 40.68
C TYR A 812 11.24 0.07 39.97
N HIS A 813 12.37 -0.28 40.57
CA HIS A 813 13.24 -1.40 40.19
C HIS A 813 12.98 -2.56 41.14
N VAL A 814 12.56 -3.72 40.63
CA VAL A 814 12.03 -4.82 41.45
C VAL A 814 12.73 -6.12 41.10
N ASP A 815 13.20 -6.84 42.12
CA ASP A 815 13.74 -8.19 41.96
C ASP A 815 12.62 -9.18 41.60
N ILE A 816 12.79 -9.93 40.51
CA ILE A 816 11.78 -10.87 40.00
C ILE A 816 11.54 -11.99 41.03
N SER A 817 12.59 -12.50 41.68
CA SER A 817 12.44 -13.69 42.54
C SER A 817 11.69 -13.40 43.84
N SER A 818 12.04 -12.30 44.49
CA SER A 818 11.60 -11.93 45.83
C SER A 818 10.45 -10.91 45.83
N GLY A 819 10.32 -10.13 44.75
CA GLY A 819 9.42 -8.98 44.69
C GLY A 819 9.90 -7.78 45.51
N ALA A 820 11.15 -7.81 46.01
CA ALA A 820 11.72 -6.69 46.74
C ALA A 820 12.05 -5.52 45.80
N VAL A 821 11.73 -4.29 46.23
CA VAL A 821 12.12 -3.08 45.52
C VAL A 821 13.61 -2.82 45.80
N ILE A 822 14.42 -2.87 44.74
CA ILE A 822 15.87 -2.65 44.75
C ILE A 822 16.17 -1.15 44.84
N ALA A 823 15.48 -0.36 44.02
CA ALA A 823 15.59 1.09 43.95
C ALA A 823 14.25 1.70 43.54
N SER A 824 14.03 2.97 43.91
CA SER A 824 12.87 3.73 43.46
C SER A 824 13.19 5.21 43.43
N PHE A 825 12.64 5.93 42.45
CA PHE A 825 12.76 7.37 42.33
C PHE A 825 11.49 7.98 41.72
N ASN A 826 11.33 9.30 41.84
CA ASN A 826 10.23 10.02 41.20
C ASN A 826 10.76 10.80 39.98
N SER A 827 10.14 10.61 38.82
CA SER A 827 10.56 11.18 37.54
C SER A 827 10.08 12.62 37.30
N GLY A 828 9.53 13.28 38.32
CA GLY A 828 8.96 14.63 38.26
C GLY A 828 7.50 14.66 37.82
N GLN A 829 7.00 15.86 37.46
CA GLN A 829 5.60 16.09 37.04
C GLN A 829 5.18 15.17 35.89
N GLY A 830 3.95 14.64 35.94
CA GLY A 830 3.40 13.67 34.99
C GLY A 830 3.60 12.21 35.39
N GLY A 831 2.70 11.35 34.94
CA GLY A 831 2.84 9.89 34.99
C GLY A 831 3.88 9.34 34.02
N VAL A 832 4.14 8.04 34.14
CA VAL A 832 5.05 7.30 33.25
C VAL A 832 4.22 6.39 32.34
N ALA A 833 4.24 6.71 31.05
CA ALA A 833 3.54 5.96 30.01
C ALA A 833 4.45 5.00 29.23
N GLY A 834 5.77 5.07 29.46
CA GLY A 834 6.74 4.19 28.83
C GLY A 834 8.03 4.03 29.61
N LEU A 835 8.62 2.85 29.52
CA LEU A 835 9.92 2.54 30.08
C LEU A 835 10.75 1.77 29.05
N ALA A 836 12.02 2.13 28.93
CA ALA A 836 13.03 1.38 28.20
C ALA A 836 14.36 1.42 28.97
N VAL A 837 15.19 0.38 28.82
CA VAL A 837 16.48 0.27 29.52
C VAL A 837 17.57 0.08 28.47
N TYR A 838 18.57 0.96 28.48
CA TYR A 838 19.51 1.14 27.36
C TYR A 838 20.33 -0.11 27.00
N ASP A 839 20.67 -0.95 27.97
CA ASP A 839 21.48 -2.16 27.74
C ASP A 839 20.65 -3.42 27.43
N GLU A 840 19.44 -3.25 26.87
CA GLU A 840 18.67 -4.39 26.34
C GLU A 840 19.47 -5.21 25.29
N LEU A 841 20.48 -4.58 24.67
CA LEU A 841 21.40 -5.15 23.69
C LEU A 841 22.80 -5.37 24.31
N HIS A 842 23.46 -6.52 24.08
CA HIS A 842 24.83 -6.78 24.56
C HIS A 842 25.68 -7.56 23.55
N ASP A 843 26.95 -7.17 23.38
CA ASP A 843 28.06 -7.90 22.73
C ASP A 843 27.65 -9.01 21.73
N ASP A 844 27.25 -8.60 20.51
CA ASP A 844 26.88 -9.47 19.38
C ASP A 844 25.61 -10.33 19.54
N VAL A 845 24.83 -10.14 20.61
CA VAL A 845 23.52 -10.77 20.81
C VAL A 845 22.44 -9.67 20.85
N ILE A 846 21.46 -9.76 19.94
CA ILE A 846 20.42 -8.74 19.78
C ILE A 846 19.59 -8.57 21.07
N PHE A 847 19.54 -9.56 21.98
CA PHE A 847 18.90 -9.41 23.29
C PHE A 847 19.68 -10.19 24.37
N SER A 848 20.06 -9.54 25.48
CA SER A 848 20.84 -10.14 26.59
C SER A 848 20.15 -11.33 27.26
N ASP A 849 18.86 -11.42 27.01
CA ASP A 849 17.96 -12.38 27.57
C ASP A 849 18.26 -13.78 26.95
N GLY A 850 18.85 -13.89 25.76
CA GLY A 850 19.12 -15.18 25.13
C GLY A 850 17.90 -15.66 24.34
N PHE A 851 17.36 -14.74 23.55
CA PHE A 851 16.42 -14.90 22.45
C PHE A 851 16.90 -15.88 21.35
N ASP A 852 17.30 -17.07 21.75
CA ASP A 852 17.55 -18.24 20.93
C ASP A 852 16.81 -19.43 21.58
N PRO A 853 15.58 -19.75 21.17
CA PRO A 853 15.08 -21.08 21.44
C PRO A 853 15.98 -22.05 20.64
N PRO A 854 16.52 -23.13 21.25
CA PRO A 854 17.05 -24.21 20.42
C PRO A 854 15.95 -24.58 19.43
N PRO A 855 16.27 -24.77 18.13
CA PRO A 855 15.26 -25.10 17.15
C PRO A 855 14.52 -26.30 17.71
N THR A 856 13.22 -26.13 17.98
CA THR A 856 12.33 -27.26 18.17
C THR A 856 12.47 -28.08 16.89
N LEU A 857 13.23 -29.17 16.97
CA LEU A 857 13.38 -30.13 15.91
C LEU A 857 11.98 -30.55 15.51
N LEU A 858 11.51 -30.07 14.36
CA LEU A 858 10.43 -30.76 13.66
C LEU A 858 10.92 -32.20 13.46
N PRO A 859 10.06 -33.21 13.66
CA PRO A 859 10.45 -34.59 13.41
C PRO A 859 10.87 -34.73 11.94
N ILE A 860 12.15 -35.00 11.70
CA ILE A 860 12.65 -35.34 10.37
C ILE A 860 12.05 -36.70 10.00
N VAL A 861 11.19 -36.73 8.99
CA VAL A 861 10.72 -37.99 8.39
C VAL A 861 11.83 -38.48 7.45
N ALA A 862 12.71 -39.35 7.96
CA ALA A 862 13.74 -39.97 7.13
C ALA A 862 13.21 -41.26 6.48
N LYS A 863 13.50 -41.49 5.19
CA LYS A 863 13.31 -42.80 4.54
C LYS A 863 14.56 -43.66 4.69
N ARG A 864 14.36 -44.94 4.98
CA ARG A 864 15.40 -45.96 5.06
C ARG A 864 15.72 -46.46 3.64
N GLU A 865 16.98 -46.41 3.22
CA GLU A 865 17.49 -47.29 2.17
C GLU A 865 18.09 -48.57 2.79
N PRO A 866 17.98 -49.74 2.15
CA PRO A 866 18.60 -50.97 2.63
C PRO A 866 20.10 -50.98 2.26
N LEU A 867 20.98 -51.06 3.27
CA LEU A 867 22.39 -51.41 3.07
C LEU A 867 22.57 -52.94 3.02
N PRO A 868 23.61 -53.47 2.34
CA PRO A 868 23.92 -54.89 2.32
C PRO A 868 24.38 -55.38 3.70
N GLU A 869 24.03 -56.63 4.05
CA GLU A 869 24.50 -57.32 5.27
C GLU A 869 26.03 -57.31 5.37
N VAL A 870 26.56 -56.69 6.43
CA VAL A 870 27.92 -56.96 6.92
C VAL A 870 27.91 -56.97 8.45
N ASP A 871 28.44 -58.05 9.01
CA ASP A 871 28.71 -58.25 10.43
C ASP A 871 29.78 -57.26 10.92
N CYS A 872 29.45 -56.55 12.01
CA CYS A 872 30.25 -55.54 12.72
C CYS A 872 30.70 -54.33 11.87
N GLU A 873 30.21 -53.15 12.27
CA GLU A 873 30.30 -51.83 11.60
C GLU A 873 29.43 -51.63 10.35
N GLY A 874 28.12 -51.41 10.59
CA GLY A 874 27.24 -50.76 9.63
C GLY A 874 26.87 -49.35 10.09
N GLU A 875 27.42 -48.32 9.43
CA GLU A 875 27.04 -46.93 9.66
C GLU A 875 25.68 -46.65 8.99
N LEU A 876 24.61 -46.44 9.77
CA LEU A 876 23.31 -46.05 9.23
C LEU A 876 23.30 -44.55 9.00
N ARG A 877 23.39 -44.14 7.73
CA ARG A 877 23.29 -42.73 7.30
C ARG A 877 21.88 -42.42 6.82
N PHE A 878 21.26 -41.43 7.43
CA PHE A 878 19.97 -40.90 7.01
C PHE A 878 20.17 -39.57 6.26
N TRP A 879 19.53 -39.44 5.10
CA TRP A 879 19.48 -38.20 4.33
C TRP A 879 18.09 -37.57 4.45
N PRO A 880 17.97 -36.27 4.74
CA PRO A 880 16.65 -35.64 4.81
C PRO A 880 16.14 -35.27 3.40
N GLU A 881 14.82 -35.24 3.20
CA GLU A 881 14.21 -34.94 1.90
C GLU A 881 14.29 -33.42 1.64
N VAL A 882 14.90 -33.02 0.51
CA VAL A 882 15.24 -31.61 0.18
C VAL A 882 14.02 -30.67 0.16
N ARG A 883 12.80 -31.20 0.08
CA ARG A 883 11.56 -30.41 -0.01
C ARG A 883 11.07 -29.84 1.31
N ASP A 884 11.50 -30.39 2.46
CA ASP A 884 10.95 -30.04 3.78
C ASP A 884 12.02 -29.48 4.76
N MET A 885 13.15 -28.99 4.25
CA MET A 885 14.19 -28.38 5.09
C MET A 885 14.01 -26.86 5.26
N PRO A 886 14.19 -26.32 6.49
CA PRO A 886 14.42 -24.89 6.70
C PRO A 886 15.71 -24.41 6.02
N PRO A 887 15.79 -23.16 5.55
CA PRO A 887 16.89 -22.65 4.71
C PRO A 887 18.28 -22.54 5.39
N PHE A 888 18.39 -22.85 6.68
CA PHE A 888 19.63 -22.71 7.46
C PHE A 888 20.35 -24.03 7.79
N VAL A 889 19.85 -25.18 7.31
CA VAL A 889 20.57 -26.47 7.45
C VAL A 889 21.49 -26.68 6.24
N PRO A 890 22.82 -26.78 6.42
CA PRO A 890 23.73 -27.03 5.30
C PRO A 890 23.44 -28.38 4.64
N ALA A 891 23.40 -28.43 3.30
CA ALA A 891 23.08 -29.63 2.51
C ALA A 891 24.00 -30.86 2.73
N TRP A 892 25.06 -30.70 3.54
CA TRP A 892 26.06 -31.72 3.85
C TRP A 892 25.93 -32.29 5.29
N MET A 893 24.96 -31.86 6.11
CA MET A 893 24.72 -32.46 7.42
C MET A 893 23.97 -33.80 7.32
N SER A 894 24.51 -34.86 7.91
CA SER A 894 23.92 -36.21 7.96
C SER A 894 23.76 -36.71 9.40
N LEU A 895 22.61 -37.32 9.73
CA LEU A 895 22.43 -38.03 11.00
C LEU A 895 23.03 -39.43 10.89
N VAL A 896 24.02 -39.71 11.73
CA VAL A 896 24.66 -41.03 11.86
C VAL A 896 24.17 -41.69 13.14
N VAL A 897 23.54 -42.85 13.03
CA VAL A 897 23.18 -43.68 14.20
C VAL A 897 24.11 -44.89 14.24
N VAL A 898 24.97 -44.94 15.26
CA VAL A 898 25.82 -46.10 15.53
C VAL A 898 25.09 -46.99 16.55
N ARG A 899 24.80 -48.24 16.19
CA ARG A 899 24.35 -49.24 17.18
C ARG A 899 25.57 -49.76 17.92
N GLY A 900 25.71 -49.42 19.20
CA GLY A 900 26.56 -50.17 20.10
C GLY A 900 25.78 -51.38 20.62
N GLU A 901 26.20 -52.59 20.26
CA GLU A 901 25.85 -53.79 21.03
C GLU A 901 27.02 -54.17 21.94
N ALA A 902 26.69 -54.64 23.15
CA ALA A 902 27.66 -54.95 24.19
C ALA A 902 28.67 -56.01 23.71
N GLY A 903 29.95 -55.64 23.61
CA GLY A 903 31.04 -56.57 23.28
C GLY A 903 32.09 -56.07 22.28
N CYS A 904 32.03 -54.83 21.80
CA CYS A 904 33.08 -54.23 20.98
C CYS A 904 33.88 -53.21 21.83
N GLU A 905 35.19 -53.39 21.95
CA GLU A 905 36.08 -52.47 22.67
C GLU A 905 36.48 -51.28 21.77
N ASP A 906 36.37 -50.09 22.37
CA ASP A 906 36.67 -48.70 21.95
C ASP A 906 35.92 -48.07 20.76
#